data_AF-A0A917HEJ9-F1
#
_entry.id   AF-A0A917HEJ9-F1
#
_cell.length_a   1.000
_cell.length_b   1.000
_cell.length_c   1.000
_cell.angle_alpha   90.00
_cell.angle_beta   90.00
_cell.angle_gamma   90.00
#
_symmetry.space_group_name_H-M   'P 1'
#
loop_
_entity.id
_entity.type
_entity.pdbx_description
1 polymer ?
#
loop_
_entity_poly.entity_id
_entity_poly.type
_entity_poly.pdbx_seq_one_letter_code
_entity_poly.pdbx_strand_id
1 'polypeptide(L)'
;MAGIDDFGNNIVQKGADPTGSKDSSAAIVAAMGAGSDIIFIPKGVYAVKKNITIPANKRLLFANNARLKPDKGIVLTINGSIDAGTHDWIFDITAGGLFNGAAQIDYVYPHWFGAKGDKTTDDTAAMQAALQFCNSSYKLFLPLGEYRIRQTLISYSRGIVSATGPYVDGEQYGAILQWDPIDTKTDLLPCLKIQTAGISAVFENFTVHGMIQYNRRYLSKWIDKKLFDQDLYEMFAVGPAAIEIAGNATPIFRNVRTRFVKVGQLLNNNTGHVTSYDCNWSGLIGVYCRLNNGDYFYQGGNISGEFCGILLGTLLVAGHRGGIGVQITRVHLGFSPYGIYQCIDSGLNDYNSVSDVNGLSGILMSAQFEQCGEAAIRLLPKSISFNLKTFGFGFSWSRPDYTDNESDWQYALPDDLKPISEKQKYAAWFGALQTTAVFGDTLNKLMKSTNKGALGSAYINRISNITGILDLSGLSINDIVVKEKIAPFYTSDDLKSRMKERDTRSFVPIAPANLLKNPEVLDNWRVGNGGKLSIVSASELPVPVTDEMKRIIGNNIKIIKLTPDGVNEPSLQIDFNAPSLPLNVGSNRPLAMQYFVLPTTPTSFTYYASRGRIEGEGTNIYDDVIGTEQLGWLRMLGREQGIPSGLANRLSFYVLSKTNPTYFAGVMVSYDHVSSYSPVPYLYADKSLEIGGPGNGLILTDEASGIRYQLIVRNGVLTLAAL
;
A
#
# COMPACT_ATOMS: atom_id res chain seq x y z
N MET A 1 -16.51 -57.83 41.90
CA MET A 1 -15.98 -58.02 40.54
C MET A 1 -16.64 -56.97 39.67
N ALA A 2 -15.93 -55.89 39.32
CA ALA A 2 -16.38 -54.96 38.30
C ALA A 2 -16.51 -55.74 36.98
N GLY A 3 -17.68 -55.65 36.35
CA GLY A 3 -17.95 -56.36 35.09
C GLY A 3 -17.07 -55.83 33.98
N ILE A 4 -16.72 -56.69 33.01
CA ILE A 4 -15.95 -56.34 31.80
C ILE A 4 -16.56 -55.15 31.02
N ASP A 5 -17.82 -54.82 31.27
CA ASP A 5 -18.56 -53.71 30.66
C ASP A 5 -18.13 -52.31 31.18
N ASP A 6 -17.40 -52.22 32.30
CA ASP A 6 -16.92 -50.94 32.86
C ASP A 6 -15.80 -50.28 32.03
N PHE A 7 -15.21 -51.00 31.06
CA PHE A 7 -14.14 -50.50 30.17
C PHE A 7 -14.62 -50.24 28.72
N GLY A 8 -15.93 -50.34 28.46
CA GLY A 8 -16.52 -50.15 27.14
C GLY A 8 -16.72 -51.44 26.32
N ASN A 9 -17.53 -51.37 25.26
CA ASN A 9 -17.86 -52.50 24.41
C ASN A 9 -16.65 -52.89 23.53
N ASN A 10 -15.93 -53.94 23.94
CA ASN A 10 -14.77 -54.46 23.21
C ASN A 10 -15.19 -55.17 21.91
N ILE A 11 -14.71 -54.69 20.76
CA ILE A 11 -15.11 -55.24 19.46
C ILE A 11 -14.63 -56.69 19.22
N VAL A 12 -13.52 -57.13 19.82
CA VAL A 12 -13.04 -58.53 19.72
C VAL A 12 -13.98 -59.48 20.46
N GLN A 13 -14.50 -59.05 21.61
CA GLN A 13 -15.55 -59.81 22.32
C GLN A 13 -16.87 -59.87 21.52
N LYS A 14 -17.08 -58.94 20.59
CA LYS A 14 -18.19 -58.96 19.63
C LYS A 14 -17.86 -59.67 18.30
N GLY A 15 -16.70 -60.34 18.21
CA GLY A 15 -16.31 -61.16 17.06
C GLY A 15 -15.46 -60.45 16.00
N ALA A 16 -14.88 -59.28 16.29
CA ALA A 16 -13.95 -58.62 15.38
C ALA A 16 -12.66 -59.44 15.21
N ASP A 17 -12.09 -59.42 14.00
CA ASP A 17 -10.82 -60.09 13.69
C ASP A 17 -9.66 -59.09 13.77
N PRO A 18 -8.78 -59.17 14.80
CA PRO A 18 -7.68 -58.24 14.99
C PRO A 18 -6.54 -58.42 13.99
N THR A 19 -6.59 -59.45 13.13
CA THR A 19 -5.58 -59.67 12.07
C THR A 19 -5.88 -58.89 10.79
N GLY A 20 -7.12 -58.45 10.60
CA GLY A 20 -7.58 -57.76 9.39
C GLY A 20 -7.90 -58.71 8.23
N SER A 21 -7.89 -60.03 8.45
CA SER A 21 -8.18 -61.02 7.41
C SER A 21 -9.67 -61.16 7.13
N LYS A 22 -10.51 -61.00 8.17
CA LYS A 22 -11.98 -61.09 8.11
C LYS A 22 -12.64 -59.74 8.39
N ASP A 23 -13.85 -59.58 7.86
CA ASP A 23 -14.67 -58.39 8.06
C ASP A 23 -15.07 -58.23 9.54
N SER A 24 -14.75 -57.07 10.11
CA SER A 24 -15.09 -56.68 11.49
C SER A 24 -16.31 -55.77 11.56
N SER A 25 -16.97 -55.47 10.43
CA SER A 25 -18.11 -54.54 10.37
C SER A 25 -19.25 -54.93 11.32
N ALA A 26 -19.62 -56.21 11.36
CA ALA A 26 -20.70 -56.69 12.21
C ALA A 26 -20.39 -56.54 13.71
N ALA A 27 -19.13 -56.74 14.10
CA ALA A 27 -18.68 -56.60 15.48
C ALA A 27 -18.71 -55.12 15.94
N ILE A 28 -18.34 -54.19 15.06
CA ILE A 28 -18.44 -52.76 15.32
C ILE A 28 -19.92 -52.35 15.50
N VAL A 29 -20.82 -52.82 14.64
CA VAL A 29 -22.27 -52.56 14.77
C VAL A 29 -22.84 -53.14 16.06
N ALA A 30 -22.42 -54.36 16.44
CA ALA A 30 -22.84 -54.96 17.70
C ALA A 30 -22.33 -54.19 18.93
N ALA A 31 -21.12 -53.63 18.87
CA ALA A 31 -20.58 -52.77 19.92
C ALA A 31 -21.33 -51.43 20.02
N MET A 32 -21.80 -50.87 18.91
CA MET A 32 -22.64 -49.65 18.90
C MET A 32 -24.01 -49.88 19.55
N GLY A 33 -24.62 -51.05 19.35
CA GLY A 33 -25.95 -51.39 19.88
C GLY A 33 -25.97 -51.83 21.34
N ALA A 34 -24.80 -52.00 21.97
CA ALA A 34 -24.70 -52.37 23.38
C ALA A 34 -24.81 -51.15 24.31
N GLY A 35 -25.13 -51.40 25.59
CA GLY A 35 -25.53 -50.36 26.55
C GLY A 35 -24.45 -49.30 26.88
N SER A 36 -23.17 -49.62 26.74
CA SER A 36 -22.08 -48.65 26.96
C SER A 36 -21.93 -47.66 25.80
N ASP A 37 -21.57 -46.41 26.12
CA ASP A 37 -21.25 -45.38 25.15
C ASP A 37 -19.81 -45.45 24.63
N ILE A 38 -18.97 -46.28 25.25
CA ILE A 38 -17.59 -46.50 24.81
C ILE A 38 -17.54 -47.73 23.91
N ILE A 39 -16.91 -47.59 22.75
CA ILE A 39 -16.53 -48.68 21.85
C ILE A 39 -15.02 -48.84 21.96
N PHE A 40 -14.58 -49.92 22.58
CA PHE A 40 -13.16 -50.19 22.79
C PHE A 40 -12.59 -50.99 21.62
N ILE A 41 -11.53 -50.45 21.01
CA ILE A 41 -10.82 -51.02 19.88
C ILE A 41 -9.45 -51.48 20.39
N PRO A 42 -9.27 -52.78 20.73
CA PRO A 42 -8.01 -53.27 21.25
C PRO A 42 -6.96 -53.39 20.13
N LYS A 43 -5.70 -53.62 20.50
CA LYS A 43 -4.57 -53.80 19.57
C LYS A 43 -4.93 -54.76 18.43
N GLY A 44 -4.71 -54.33 17.18
CA GLY A 44 -5.04 -55.11 15.98
C GLY A 44 -5.36 -54.21 14.79
N VAL A 45 -5.48 -54.82 13.61
CA VAL A 45 -5.98 -54.17 12.39
C VAL A 45 -7.33 -54.78 12.06
N TYR A 46 -8.37 -53.98 11.94
CA TYR A 46 -9.73 -54.46 11.74
C TYR A 46 -10.24 -54.04 10.37
N ALA A 47 -10.41 -55.01 9.46
CA ALA A 47 -10.97 -54.76 8.14
C ALA A 47 -12.44 -54.36 8.26
N VAL A 48 -12.85 -53.30 7.58
CA VAL A 48 -14.23 -52.81 7.55
C VAL A 48 -14.73 -52.86 6.11
N LYS A 49 -15.61 -53.84 5.82
CA LYS A 49 -16.10 -54.10 4.46
C LYS A 49 -17.50 -53.52 4.18
N LYS A 50 -18.05 -52.74 5.12
CA LYS A 50 -19.36 -52.09 4.99
C LYS A 50 -19.29 -50.65 5.48
N ASN A 51 -20.08 -49.78 4.86
CA ASN A 51 -20.29 -48.43 5.36
C ASN A 51 -20.90 -48.49 6.76
N ILE A 52 -20.31 -47.76 7.70
CA ILE A 52 -20.75 -47.72 9.10
C ILE A 52 -20.78 -46.25 9.53
N THR A 53 -21.78 -45.89 10.32
CA THR A 53 -21.88 -44.58 10.96
C THR A 53 -21.82 -44.75 12.47
N ILE A 54 -20.75 -44.25 13.09
CA ILE A 54 -20.60 -44.14 14.54
C ILE A 54 -21.38 -42.90 15.00
N PRO A 55 -22.44 -43.05 15.82
CA PRO A 55 -23.29 -41.94 16.20
C PRO A 55 -22.63 -41.03 17.24
N ALA A 56 -23.18 -39.82 17.37
CA ALA A 56 -22.59 -38.74 18.17
C ALA A 56 -22.51 -39.01 19.68
N ASN A 57 -23.31 -39.93 20.19
CA ASN A 57 -23.28 -40.34 21.60
C ASN A 57 -22.24 -41.43 21.90
N LYS A 58 -21.46 -41.89 20.92
CA LYS A 58 -20.43 -42.92 21.12
C LYS A 58 -19.03 -42.31 21.20
N ARG A 59 -18.16 -42.98 21.95
CA ARG A 59 -16.73 -42.70 22.05
C ARG A 59 -15.93 -43.88 21.52
N LEU A 60 -15.09 -43.66 20.51
CA LEU A 60 -14.13 -44.64 20.05
C LEU A 60 -12.87 -44.55 20.91
N LEU A 61 -12.58 -45.60 21.69
CA LEU A 61 -11.36 -45.70 22.51
C LEU A 61 -10.39 -46.68 21.84
N PHE A 62 -9.25 -46.17 21.37
CA PHE A 62 -8.22 -46.98 20.71
C PHE A 62 -7.14 -47.39 21.70
N ALA A 63 -6.78 -48.68 21.71
CA ALA A 63 -5.53 -49.12 22.32
C ALA A 63 -4.34 -48.84 21.39
N ASN A 64 -3.12 -48.77 21.94
CA ASN A 64 -1.91 -48.61 21.14
C ASN A 64 -1.82 -49.70 20.06
N ASN A 65 -1.57 -49.29 18.81
CA ASN A 65 -1.55 -50.14 17.61
C ASN A 65 -2.90 -50.77 17.22
N ALA A 66 -4.02 -50.18 17.64
CA ALA A 66 -5.35 -50.51 17.12
C ALA A 66 -5.67 -49.67 15.88
N ARG A 67 -6.19 -50.29 14.81
CA ARG A 67 -6.49 -49.62 13.53
C ARG A 67 -7.79 -50.09 12.93
N LEU A 68 -8.62 -49.16 12.47
CA LEU A 68 -9.72 -49.47 11.56
C LEU A 68 -9.21 -49.34 10.12
N LYS A 69 -9.55 -50.32 9.27
CA LYS A 69 -9.08 -50.43 7.88
C LYS A 69 -10.26 -50.63 6.93
N PRO A 70 -10.95 -49.56 6.50
CA PRO A 70 -12.02 -49.68 5.53
C PRO A 70 -11.50 -50.10 4.15
N ASP A 71 -12.19 -51.04 3.52
CA ASP A 71 -11.90 -51.48 2.14
C ASP A 71 -12.20 -50.37 1.13
N LYS A 72 -11.65 -50.49 -0.08
CA LYS A 72 -11.90 -49.53 -1.17
C LYS A 72 -13.40 -49.35 -1.42
N GLY A 73 -13.84 -48.09 -1.47
CA GLY A 73 -15.25 -47.73 -1.66
C GLY A 73 -16.10 -47.77 -0.39
N ILE A 74 -15.51 -48.17 0.74
CA ILE A 74 -16.15 -48.12 2.06
C ILE A 74 -15.84 -46.79 2.75
N VAL A 75 -16.86 -46.21 3.36
CA VAL A 75 -16.79 -44.98 4.16
C VAL A 75 -17.18 -45.30 5.60
N LEU A 76 -16.27 -45.04 6.53
CA LEU A 76 -16.56 -45.02 7.96
C LEU A 76 -16.88 -43.57 8.38
N THR A 77 -18.13 -43.33 8.75
CA THR A 77 -18.58 -42.01 9.22
C THR A 77 -18.52 -41.96 10.75
N ILE A 78 -17.82 -41.00 11.32
CA ILE A 78 -17.61 -40.86 12.76
C ILE A 78 -18.19 -39.52 13.21
N ASN A 79 -19.29 -39.57 13.97
CA ASN A 79 -19.90 -38.38 14.59
C ASN A 79 -19.65 -38.31 16.10
N GLY A 80 -19.13 -39.40 16.68
CA GLY A 80 -18.78 -39.52 18.10
C GLY A 80 -17.41 -38.92 18.44
N SER A 81 -17.00 -39.05 19.70
CA SER A 81 -15.65 -38.67 20.16
C SER A 81 -14.60 -39.74 19.85
N ILE A 82 -13.34 -39.33 19.71
CA ILE A 82 -12.21 -40.22 19.48
C ILE A 82 -11.23 -40.03 20.65
N ASP A 83 -10.85 -41.13 21.29
CA ASP A 83 -9.78 -41.18 22.30
C ASP A 83 -8.64 -42.06 21.78
N ALA A 84 -7.57 -41.38 21.38
CA ALA A 84 -6.34 -41.95 20.86
C ALA A 84 -5.19 -40.99 21.14
N GLY A 85 -3.96 -41.50 21.23
CA GLY A 85 -2.77 -40.70 21.33
C GLY A 85 -2.53 -39.85 20.07
N THR A 86 -1.85 -38.72 20.23
CA THR A 86 -1.53 -37.78 19.15
C THR A 86 -0.59 -38.36 18.07
N HIS A 87 0.11 -39.45 18.39
CA HIS A 87 1.05 -40.15 17.51
C HIS A 87 0.57 -41.56 17.12
N ASP A 88 -0.66 -41.94 17.52
CA ASP A 88 -1.20 -43.25 17.16
C ASP A 88 -1.61 -43.28 15.70
N TRP A 89 -1.40 -44.42 15.04
CA TRP A 89 -1.99 -44.70 13.73
C TRP A 89 -3.26 -45.52 13.96
N ILE A 90 -4.42 -44.87 13.87
CA ILE A 90 -5.75 -45.45 14.16
C ILE A 90 -6.63 -45.65 12.91
N PHE A 91 -6.33 -44.94 11.82
CA PHE A 91 -7.03 -44.98 10.55
C PHE A 91 -6.09 -45.50 9.45
N ASP A 92 -6.23 -46.78 9.12
CA ASP A 92 -5.45 -47.41 8.05
C ASP A 92 -6.15 -47.23 6.70
N ILE A 93 -5.69 -46.25 5.92
CA ILE A 93 -6.19 -45.92 4.59
C ILE A 93 -5.57 -46.77 3.47
N THR A 94 -4.68 -47.72 3.77
CA THR A 94 -3.92 -48.46 2.75
C THR A 94 -4.78 -49.36 1.86
N ALA A 95 -6.00 -49.70 2.30
CA ALA A 95 -6.97 -50.45 1.49
C ALA A 95 -7.85 -49.54 0.59
N GLY A 96 -7.70 -48.21 0.68
CA GLY A 96 -8.40 -47.23 -0.15
C GLY A 96 -9.81 -46.86 0.33
N GLY A 97 -10.20 -47.23 1.55
CA GLY A 97 -11.41 -46.74 2.20
C GLY A 97 -11.24 -45.33 2.78
N LEU A 98 -12.35 -44.71 3.16
CA LEU A 98 -12.41 -43.31 3.61
C LEU A 98 -12.95 -43.19 5.03
N PHE A 99 -12.53 -42.13 5.71
CA PHE A 99 -13.07 -41.69 6.99
C PHE A 99 -13.75 -40.33 6.78
N ASN A 100 -14.93 -40.14 7.35
CA ASN A 100 -15.71 -38.90 7.26
C ASN A 100 -16.50 -38.68 8.57
N GLY A 101 -17.26 -37.59 8.66
CA GLY A 101 -18.21 -37.32 9.74
C GLY A 101 -17.85 -36.06 10.54
N ALA A 102 -18.70 -35.76 11.52
CA ALA A 102 -18.55 -34.62 12.41
C ALA A 102 -18.04 -35.10 13.79
N ALA A 103 -16.83 -35.65 13.84
CA ALA A 103 -16.24 -36.17 15.06
C ALA A 103 -16.15 -35.08 16.16
N GLN A 104 -16.38 -35.48 17.41
CA GLN A 104 -16.27 -34.59 18.58
C GLN A 104 -14.82 -34.56 19.07
N ILE A 105 -14.00 -33.77 18.39
CA ILE A 105 -12.56 -33.60 18.63
C ILE A 105 -12.15 -32.14 18.45
N ASP A 106 -11.07 -31.72 19.11
CA ASP A 106 -10.52 -30.36 18.94
C ASP A 106 -9.66 -30.26 17.68
N TYR A 107 -8.87 -31.30 17.41
CA TYR A 107 -7.89 -31.34 16.32
C TYR A 107 -7.85 -32.70 15.63
N VAL A 108 -7.50 -32.66 14.34
CA VAL A 108 -7.14 -33.85 13.56
C VAL A 108 -5.62 -33.95 13.49
N TYR A 109 -5.07 -35.17 13.59
CA TYR A 109 -3.63 -35.42 13.56
C TYR A 109 -3.24 -36.24 12.32
N PRO A 110 -2.19 -35.86 11.55
CA PRO A 110 -1.71 -36.68 10.43
C PRO A 110 -1.28 -38.10 10.83
N HIS A 111 -0.75 -38.25 12.05
CA HIS A 111 -0.33 -39.54 12.59
C HIS A 111 -1.50 -40.54 12.70
N TRP A 112 -2.73 -40.05 12.96
CA TRP A 112 -3.92 -40.90 12.96
C TRP A 112 -4.12 -41.63 11.63
N PHE A 113 -3.61 -41.08 10.53
CA PHE A 113 -3.67 -41.64 9.18
C PHE A 113 -2.36 -42.29 8.72
N GLY A 114 -1.37 -42.39 9.60
CA GLY A 114 -0.12 -43.12 9.36
C GLY A 114 1.09 -42.24 9.02
N ALA A 115 0.98 -40.92 9.09
CA ALA A 115 2.13 -40.04 8.92
C ALA A 115 3.20 -40.32 9.99
N LYS A 116 4.48 -40.15 9.64
CA LYS A 116 5.63 -40.42 10.51
C LYS A 116 6.35 -39.16 10.96
N GLY A 117 6.43 -38.13 10.11
CA GLY A 117 7.20 -36.93 10.44
C GLY A 117 8.70 -37.21 10.63
N ASP A 118 9.23 -38.24 9.98
CA ASP A 118 10.59 -38.76 10.16
C ASP A 118 11.59 -38.32 9.07
N LYS A 119 11.20 -37.35 8.22
CA LYS A 119 11.94 -36.82 7.06
C LYS A 119 12.06 -37.78 5.86
N THR A 120 11.89 -39.08 6.07
CA THR A 120 12.22 -40.11 5.08
C THR A 120 10.97 -40.68 4.42
N THR A 121 9.97 -40.99 5.23
CA THR A 121 8.68 -41.55 4.84
C THR A 121 7.88 -40.52 4.07
N ASP A 122 7.31 -40.94 2.94
CA ASP A 122 6.38 -40.10 2.17
C ASP A 122 5.04 -40.00 2.92
N ASP A 123 4.85 -38.87 3.59
CA ASP A 123 3.68 -38.59 4.44
C ASP A 123 2.51 -38.00 3.65
N THR A 124 2.64 -37.85 2.32
CA THR A 124 1.66 -37.17 1.46
C THR A 124 0.24 -37.73 1.62
N ALA A 125 0.09 -39.05 1.52
CA ALA A 125 -1.22 -39.70 1.56
C ALA A 125 -1.90 -39.56 2.92
N ALA A 126 -1.15 -39.75 4.01
CA ALA A 126 -1.65 -39.61 5.37
C ALA A 126 -2.04 -38.15 5.68
N MET A 127 -1.20 -37.20 5.28
CA MET A 127 -1.47 -35.76 5.43
C MET A 127 -2.72 -35.33 4.65
N GLN A 128 -2.85 -35.79 3.39
CA GLN A 128 -4.02 -35.47 2.56
C GLN A 128 -5.31 -36.06 3.13
N ALA A 129 -5.27 -37.29 3.67
CA ALA A 129 -6.42 -37.92 4.32
C ALA A 129 -6.82 -37.17 5.61
N ALA A 130 -5.84 -36.73 6.41
CA ALA A 130 -6.10 -35.91 7.59
C ALA A 130 -6.75 -34.57 7.23
N LEU A 131 -6.23 -33.87 6.20
CA LEU A 131 -6.83 -32.64 5.69
C LEU A 131 -8.26 -32.87 5.18
N GLN A 132 -8.52 -33.96 4.45
CA GLN A 132 -9.86 -34.31 3.98
C GLN A 132 -10.82 -34.58 5.15
N PHE A 133 -10.37 -35.29 6.19
CA PHE A 133 -11.16 -35.53 7.39
C PHE A 133 -11.50 -34.23 8.14
N CYS A 134 -10.66 -33.19 8.06
CA CYS A 134 -10.99 -31.89 8.63
C CYS A 134 -12.26 -31.26 8.02
N ASN A 135 -12.55 -31.52 6.72
CA ASN A 135 -13.76 -31.12 5.98
C ASN A 135 -14.35 -29.74 6.37
N SER A 136 -13.51 -28.72 6.35
CA SER A 136 -13.76 -27.30 6.69
C SER A 136 -14.34 -27.06 8.09
N SER A 137 -14.29 -28.07 8.96
CA SER A 137 -14.88 -28.05 10.30
C SER A 137 -13.80 -27.99 11.37
N TYR A 138 -12.65 -28.61 11.12
CA TYR A 138 -11.57 -28.76 12.10
C TYR A 138 -10.27 -28.07 11.66
N LYS A 139 -9.42 -27.78 12.65
CA LYS A 139 -8.00 -27.50 12.40
C LYS A 139 -7.23 -28.81 12.37
N LEU A 140 -6.20 -28.86 11.54
CA LEU A 140 -5.17 -29.91 11.61
C LEU A 140 -4.13 -29.49 12.65
N PHE A 141 -3.87 -30.34 13.64
CA PHE A 141 -2.71 -30.18 14.51
C PHE A 141 -1.55 -30.97 13.94
N LEU A 142 -0.42 -30.31 13.75
CA LEU A 142 0.80 -30.87 13.20
C LEU A 142 1.82 -31.04 14.34
N PRO A 143 1.99 -32.25 14.91
CA PRO A 143 3.04 -32.50 15.87
C PRO A 143 4.42 -32.19 15.30
N LEU A 144 5.39 -31.92 16.17
CA LEU A 144 6.79 -31.71 15.76
C LEU A 144 7.29 -32.90 14.93
N GLY A 145 7.97 -32.60 13.83
CA GLY A 145 8.47 -33.58 12.88
C GLY A 145 8.77 -32.96 11.53
N GLU A 146 9.47 -33.71 10.69
CA GLU A 146 9.74 -33.38 9.28
C GLU A 146 8.89 -34.30 8.40
N TYR A 147 7.82 -33.78 7.81
CA TYR A 147 6.89 -34.54 6.98
C TYR A 147 7.29 -34.39 5.52
N ARG A 148 7.76 -35.47 4.89
CA ARG A 148 8.13 -35.43 3.47
C ARG A 148 6.86 -35.49 2.62
N ILE A 149 6.62 -34.42 1.86
CA ILE A 149 5.46 -34.25 1.00
C ILE A 149 5.94 -34.23 -0.46
N ARG A 150 5.35 -35.09 -1.30
CA ARG A 150 5.80 -35.35 -2.67
C ARG A 150 4.75 -35.04 -3.75
N GLN A 151 3.52 -34.73 -3.33
CA GLN A 151 2.46 -34.20 -4.18
C GLN A 151 1.70 -33.08 -3.45
N THR A 152 1.08 -32.18 -4.20
CA THR A 152 0.38 -31.03 -3.65
C THR A 152 -0.72 -31.46 -2.68
N LEU A 153 -0.70 -30.90 -1.47
CA LEU A 153 -1.76 -31.04 -0.49
C LEU A 153 -2.85 -30.01 -0.76
N ILE A 154 -4.08 -30.47 -0.91
CA ILE A 154 -5.26 -29.60 -0.96
C ILE A 154 -5.77 -29.41 0.46
N SER A 155 -5.80 -28.15 0.91
CA SER A 155 -6.31 -27.82 2.23
C SER A 155 -7.83 -27.81 2.25
N TYR A 156 -8.39 -28.71 3.05
CA TYR A 156 -9.79 -28.71 3.44
C TYR A 156 -9.94 -28.39 4.94
N SER A 157 -8.92 -27.90 5.64
CA SER A 157 -9.04 -27.60 7.07
C SER A 157 -9.36 -26.12 7.33
N ARG A 158 -9.93 -25.80 8.50
CA ARG A 158 -10.04 -24.41 8.99
C ARG A 158 -8.70 -23.80 9.41
N GLY A 159 -7.60 -24.49 9.12
CA GLY A 159 -6.29 -24.12 9.56
C GLY A 159 -5.35 -25.29 9.82
N ILE A 160 -4.07 -24.96 9.95
CA ILE A 160 -3.02 -25.86 10.42
C ILE A 160 -2.36 -25.16 11.60
N VAL A 161 -2.15 -25.86 12.71
CA VAL A 161 -1.42 -25.36 13.87
C VAL A 161 -0.36 -26.38 14.27
N SER A 162 0.84 -25.93 14.63
CA SER A 162 1.89 -26.80 15.18
C SER A 162 2.25 -26.41 16.63
N ALA A 163 2.89 -27.34 17.34
CA ALA A 163 3.07 -27.33 18.79
C ALA A 163 3.99 -26.23 19.35
N THR A 164 4.75 -25.51 18.51
CA THR A 164 5.72 -24.49 18.98
C THR A 164 5.10 -23.12 19.15
N GLY A 165 5.60 -22.36 20.13
CA GLY A 165 5.26 -20.95 20.37
C GLY A 165 5.74 -19.99 19.28
N PRO A 166 5.43 -18.68 19.40
CA PRO A 166 5.80 -17.65 18.43
C PRO A 166 7.33 -17.51 18.28
N TYR A 167 7.81 -17.29 17.06
CA TYR A 167 9.23 -17.18 16.71
C TYR A 167 9.95 -16.02 17.42
N VAL A 168 11.18 -16.28 17.86
CA VAL A 168 12.15 -15.30 18.38
C VAL A 168 13.50 -15.59 17.72
N ASP A 169 13.80 -14.92 16.60
CA ASP A 169 15.11 -14.81 15.90
C ASP A 169 16.10 -15.99 15.93
N GLY A 170 15.59 -17.22 16.06
CA GLY A 170 16.35 -18.43 16.31
C GLY A 170 15.68 -19.64 15.66
N GLU A 171 16.45 -20.71 15.49
CA GLU A 171 16.21 -21.94 14.72
C GLU A 171 14.97 -22.79 15.11
N GLN A 172 13.90 -22.18 15.62
CA GLN A 172 12.62 -22.83 15.90
C GLN A 172 11.78 -22.87 14.62
N TYR A 173 11.76 -24.02 13.95
CA TYR A 173 11.07 -24.22 12.68
C TYR A 173 9.62 -24.73 12.82
N GLY A 174 9.16 -24.99 14.04
CA GLY A 174 7.94 -25.76 14.28
C GLY A 174 8.00 -27.12 13.58
N ALA A 175 6.84 -27.67 13.24
CA ALA A 175 6.78 -28.78 12.32
C ALA A 175 7.15 -28.33 10.89
N ILE A 176 7.82 -29.20 10.14
CA ILE A 176 8.33 -28.90 8.79
C ILE A 176 7.58 -29.77 7.79
N LEU A 177 6.95 -29.14 6.79
CA LEU A 177 6.54 -29.79 5.56
C LEU A 177 7.71 -29.73 4.58
N GLN A 178 8.42 -30.84 4.41
CA GLN A 178 9.52 -30.94 3.45
C GLN A 178 8.95 -31.21 2.06
N TRP A 179 8.97 -30.20 1.20
CA TRP A 179 8.44 -30.24 -0.15
C TRP A 179 9.46 -30.82 -1.13
N ASP A 180 9.28 -32.10 -1.46
CA ASP A 180 10.11 -32.90 -2.36
C ASP A 180 9.25 -33.49 -3.50
N PRO A 181 8.73 -32.63 -4.40
CA PRO A 181 7.78 -33.04 -5.42
C PRO A 181 8.37 -34.05 -6.40
N ILE A 182 7.59 -35.07 -6.77
CA ILE A 182 7.96 -35.98 -7.86
C ILE A 182 7.95 -35.24 -9.20
N ASP A 183 7.00 -34.32 -9.38
CA ASP A 183 6.94 -33.45 -10.55
C ASP A 183 7.86 -32.24 -10.38
N THR A 184 9.00 -32.31 -11.07
CA THR A 184 10.03 -31.26 -11.09
C THR A 184 9.98 -30.38 -12.34
N LYS A 185 8.99 -30.59 -13.22
CA LYS A 185 8.86 -29.90 -14.51
C LYS A 185 7.74 -28.86 -14.52
N THR A 186 6.72 -29.05 -13.68
CA THR A 186 5.66 -28.07 -13.52
C THR A 186 6.16 -26.89 -12.71
N ASP A 187 6.15 -25.71 -13.32
CA ASP A 187 6.49 -24.48 -12.61
C ASP A 187 5.42 -24.11 -11.58
N LEU A 188 5.86 -23.51 -10.48
CA LEU A 188 5.02 -23.05 -9.38
C LEU A 188 4.15 -24.14 -8.72
N LEU A 189 4.52 -25.43 -8.85
CA LEU A 189 3.80 -26.52 -8.20
C LEU A 189 3.87 -26.35 -6.66
N PRO A 190 2.72 -26.17 -5.96
CA PRO A 190 2.72 -25.84 -4.55
C PRO A 190 2.78 -27.08 -3.65
N CYS A 191 3.44 -26.97 -2.50
CA CYS A 191 3.32 -27.97 -1.43
C CYS A 191 1.90 -27.99 -0.85
N LEU A 192 1.37 -26.80 -0.52
CA LEU A 192 0.05 -26.61 0.06
C LEU A 192 -0.77 -25.66 -0.81
N LYS A 193 -1.93 -26.12 -1.28
CA LYS A 193 -2.91 -25.32 -2.01
C LYS A 193 -4.13 -25.04 -1.14
N ILE A 194 -4.42 -23.76 -0.92
CA ILE A 194 -5.56 -23.30 -0.12
C ILE A 194 -6.59 -22.70 -1.07
N GLN A 195 -7.75 -23.38 -1.18
CA GLN A 195 -8.84 -22.95 -2.06
C GLN A 195 -10.20 -23.03 -1.35
N THR A 196 -10.63 -24.23 -0.93
CA THR A 196 -12.00 -24.48 -0.46
C THR A 196 -12.23 -24.02 0.98
N ALA A 197 -11.34 -24.40 1.91
CA ALA A 197 -11.50 -24.07 3.33
C ALA A 197 -10.88 -22.71 3.72
N GLY A 198 -10.30 -22.00 2.75
CA GLY A 198 -9.44 -20.84 2.99
C GLY A 198 -10.14 -19.59 3.53
N ILE A 199 -11.45 -19.59 3.74
CA ILE A 199 -12.17 -18.41 4.24
C ILE A 199 -11.94 -18.26 5.74
N SER A 200 -11.18 -17.23 6.14
CA SER A 200 -10.82 -16.98 7.55
C SER A 200 -10.14 -18.15 8.26
N ALA A 201 -9.57 -19.09 7.49
CA ALA A 201 -8.81 -20.20 8.03
C ALA A 201 -7.44 -19.74 8.55
N VAL A 202 -6.98 -20.34 9.65
CA VAL A 202 -5.77 -19.89 10.36
C VAL A 202 -4.65 -20.90 10.22
N PHE A 203 -3.53 -20.50 9.61
CA PHE A 203 -2.34 -21.30 9.41
C PHE A 203 -1.21 -20.76 10.27
N GLU A 204 -0.72 -21.54 11.23
CA GLU A 204 0.19 -21.03 12.25
C GLU A 204 1.28 -22.01 12.72
N ASN A 205 2.47 -21.47 13.00
CA ASN A 205 3.60 -22.14 13.66
C ASN A 205 4.22 -23.34 12.92
N PHE A 206 4.31 -23.31 11.59
CA PHE A 206 4.97 -24.35 10.81
C PHE A 206 5.83 -23.78 9.68
N THR A 207 6.73 -24.61 9.16
CA THR A 207 7.60 -24.30 8.04
C THR A 207 7.27 -25.14 6.82
N VAL A 208 7.34 -24.56 5.62
CA VAL A 208 7.43 -25.30 4.35
C VAL A 208 8.83 -25.15 3.79
N HIS A 209 9.49 -26.29 3.55
CA HIS A 209 10.90 -26.35 3.21
C HIS A 209 11.11 -27.14 1.92
N GLY A 210 11.51 -26.48 0.83
CA GLY A 210 11.77 -27.18 -0.42
C GLY A 210 13.17 -27.78 -0.50
N MET A 211 13.46 -28.45 -1.62
CA MET A 211 14.73 -29.15 -1.86
C MET A 211 15.78 -28.29 -2.58
N ILE A 212 15.40 -27.13 -3.13
CA ILE A 212 16.28 -26.31 -3.96
C ILE A 212 16.80 -25.13 -3.14
N GLN A 213 18.08 -25.20 -2.78
CA GLN A 213 18.77 -24.11 -2.11
C GLN A 213 19.18 -23.03 -3.14
N TYR A 214 18.23 -22.17 -3.48
CA TYR A 214 18.52 -20.93 -4.18
C TYR A 214 19.56 -20.14 -3.39
N ASN A 215 20.49 -19.51 -4.11
CA ASN A 215 21.57 -18.74 -3.51
C ASN A 215 21.80 -17.47 -4.32
N ARG A 216 21.58 -16.31 -3.71
CA ARG A 216 21.77 -15.00 -4.34
C ARG A 216 23.14 -14.84 -5.04
N ARG A 217 24.16 -15.58 -4.57
CA ARG A 217 25.50 -15.59 -5.13
C ARG A 217 25.59 -16.17 -6.54
N TYR A 218 24.72 -17.11 -6.85
CA TYR A 218 24.77 -17.84 -8.12
C TYR A 218 23.48 -17.65 -8.92
N LEU A 219 22.87 -16.46 -8.85
CA LEU A 219 21.56 -16.19 -9.45
C LEU A 219 21.50 -16.51 -10.94
N SER A 220 22.61 -16.38 -11.68
CA SER A 220 22.69 -16.77 -13.09
C SER A 220 22.43 -18.26 -13.37
N LYS A 221 22.47 -19.13 -12.34
CA LYS A 221 22.02 -20.53 -12.45
C LYS A 221 20.50 -20.67 -12.59
N TRP A 222 19.74 -19.68 -12.11
CA TRP A 222 18.27 -19.72 -12.08
C TRP A 222 17.63 -18.56 -12.84
N ILE A 223 18.42 -17.64 -13.39
CA ILE A 223 17.96 -16.47 -14.13
C ILE A 223 18.64 -16.43 -15.50
N ASP A 224 17.84 -16.53 -16.56
CA ASP A 224 18.28 -16.26 -17.92
C ASP A 224 18.47 -14.75 -18.10
N LYS A 225 19.71 -14.33 -18.35
CA LYS A 225 20.06 -12.91 -18.50
C LYS A 225 19.30 -12.22 -19.64
N LYS A 226 19.12 -12.88 -20.77
CA LYS A 226 18.48 -12.28 -21.96
C LYS A 226 17.01 -12.00 -21.69
N LEU A 227 16.33 -12.89 -20.95
CA LEU A 227 14.94 -12.70 -20.55
C LEU A 227 14.83 -11.69 -19.40
N PHE A 228 15.80 -11.67 -18.47
CA PHE A 228 15.90 -10.68 -17.41
C PHE A 228 16.06 -9.25 -17.93
N ASP A 229 16.90 -9.05 -18.95
CA ASP A 229 17.06 -7.74 -19.59
C ASP A 229 15.76 -7.23 -20.27
N GLN A 230 14.77 -8.12 -20.47
CA GLN A 230 13.43 -7.80 -20.98
C GLN A 230 12.36 -7.75 -19.89
N ASP A 231 12.75 -7.90 -18.62
CA ASP A 231 11.86 -8.02 -17.45
C ASP A 231 10.81 -9.17 -17.59
N LEU A 232 11.10 -10.25 -18.35
CA LEU A 232 10.17 -11.38 -18.57
C LEU A 232 10.18 -12.37 -17.41
N TYR A 233 9.00 -12.88 -17.00
CA TYR A 233 8.90 -13.89 -15.95
C TYR A 233 9.65 -15.19 -16.29
N GLU A 234 9.65 -15.56 -17.56
CA GLU A 234 10.31 -16.77 -18.09
C GLU A 234 11.84 -16.75 -17.87
N MET A 235 12.41 -15.63 -17.41
CA MET A 235 13.80 -15.59 -16.95
C MET A 235 14.06 -16.58 -15.82
N PHE A 236 13.08 -16.86 -14.96
CA PHE A 236 13.27 -17.75 -13.83
C PHE A 236 13.20 -19.22 -14.26
N ALA A 237 14.17 -20.01 -13.83
CA ALA A 237 14.11 -21.47 -13.92
C ALA A 237 12.80 -22.02 -13.32
N VAL A 238 12.34 -23.14 -13.86
CA VAL A 238 11.19 -23.89 -13.31
C VAL A 238 11.47 -24.25 -11.85
N GLY A 239 10.48 -24.06 -10.98
CA GLY A 239 10.63 -24.48 -9.60
C GLY A 239 9.34 -24.43 -8.77
N PRO A 240 9.33 -25.10 -7.60
CA PRO A 240 8.13 -25.26 -6.80
C PRO A 240 7.74 -24.00 -6.03
N ALA A 241 6.45 -23.90 -5.68
CA ALA A 241 5.96 -22.96 -4.67
C ALA A 241 5.79 -23.67 -3.31
N ALA A 242 5.89 -22.95 -2.19
CA ALA A 242 5.54 -23.50 -0.89
C ALA A 242 4.03 -23.48 -0.67
N ILE A 243 3.40 -22.31 -0.70
CA ILE A 243 1.96 -22.16 -0.43
C ILE A 243 1.28 -21.38 -1.55
N GLU A 244 0.29 -21.98 -2.20
CA GLU A 244 -0.60 -21.31 -3.15
C GLU A 244 -1.93 -20.95 -2.47
N ILE A 245 -2.33 -19.69 -2.60
CA ILE A 245 -3.69 -19.23 -2.30
C ILE A 245 -4.42 -19.11 -3.63
N ALA A 246 -5.51 -19.85 -3.80
CA ALA A 246 -6.25 -19.93 -5.07
C ALA A 246 -7.75 -19.66 -4.89
N GLY A 247 -8.42 -19.29 -5.99
CA GLY A 247 -9.86 -19.03 -5.99
C GLY A 247 -10.22 -17.87 -5.07
N ASN A 248 -11.19 -18.08 -4.17
CA ASN A 248 -11.72 -17.05 -3.27
C ASN A 248 -11.25 -17.25 -1.82
N ALA A 249 -10.13 -17.94 -1.61
CA ALA A 249 -9.58 -18.18 -0.28
C ALA A 249 -9.05 -16.88 0.35
N THR A 250 -9.35 -16.67 1.64
CA THR A 250 -8.95 -15.51 2.44
C THR A 250 -8.23 -15.92 3.75
N PRO A 251 -7.10 -16.68 3.66
CA PRO A 251 -6.47 -17.26 4.83
C PRO A 251 -5.71 -16.23 5.67
N ILE A 252 -5.55 -16.56 6.95
CA ILE A 252 -4.73 -15.83 7.92
C ILE A 252 -3.51 -16.69 8.26
N PHE A 253 -2.32 -16.15 8.05
CA PHE A 253 -1.06 -16.77 8.43
C PHE A 253 -0.49 -16.11 9.67
N ARG A 254 0.04 -16.90 10.61
CA ARG A 254 0.76 -16.41 11.78
C ARG A 254 2.03 -17.22 11.98
N ASN A 255 3.19 -16.59 12.05
CA ASN A 255 4.43 -17.29 12.34
C ASN A 255 4.66 -18.51 11.40
N VAL A 256 4.41 -18.32 10.11
CA VAL A 256 4.66 -19.33 9.07
C VAL A 256 5.97 -18.98 8.38
N ARG A 257 6.78 -20.00 8.09
CA ARG A 257 8.05 -19.85 7.38
C ARG A 257 8.06 -20.64 6.08
N THR A 258 8.69 -20.08 5.07
CA THR A 258 8.98 -20.77 3.80
C THR A 258 10.46 -20.65 3.48
N ARG A 259 11.07 -21.67 2.86
CA ARG A 259 12.47 -21.64 2.41
C ARG A 259 12.73 -22.68 1.32
N PHE A 260 13.76 -22.46 0.51
CA PHE A 260 14.27 -23.40 -0.52
C PHE A 260 13.22 -23.83 -1.56
N VAL A 261 12.33 -22.90 -1.86
CA VAL A 261 11.32 -22.97 -2.91
C VAL A 261 11.51 -21.82 -3.88
N LYS A 262 10.99 -21.92 -5.11
CA LYS A 262 11.01 -20.80 -6.07
C LYS A 262 10.20 -19.64 -5.50
N VAL A 263 9.00 -19.92 -5.01
CA VAL A 263 8.09 -18.93 -4.43
C VAL A 263 7.65 -19.38 -3.03
N GLY A 264 7.86 -18.53 -2.02
CA GLY A 264 7.36 -18.78 -0.66
C GLY A 264 5.83 -18.76 -0.62
N GLN A 265 5.24 -17.61 -0.90
CA GLN A 265 3.79 -17.43 -0.98
C GLN A 265 3.36 -17.04 -2.41
N LEU A 266 2.51 -17.86 -3.02
CA LEU A 266 1.94 -17.60 -4.33
C LEU A 266 0.49 -17.12 -4.18
N LEU A 267 0.26 -15.83 -4.46
CA LEU A 267 -1.07 -15.23 -4.51
C LEU A 267 -1.63 -15.43 -5.92
N ASN A 268 -2.44 -16.47 -6.07
CA ASN A 268 -3.08 -16.90 -7.31
C ASN A 268 -4.61 -16.92 -7.16
N ASN A 269 -5.12 -15.98 -6.36
CA ASN A 269 -6.51 -15.85 -5.93
C ASN A 269 -7.19 -14.63 -6.53
N ASN A 270 -8.52 -14.70 -6.65
CA ASN A 270 -9.36 -13.65 -7.25
C ASN A 270 -10.07 -12.78 -6.20
N THR A 271 -9.96 -13.13 -4.91
CA THR A 271 -10.49 -12.35 -3.78
C THR A 271 -9.37 -12.05 -2.81
N GLY A 272 -9.21 -10.80 -2.37
CA GLY A 272 -8.15 -10.36 -1.45
C GLY A 272 -8.27 -10.93 -0.04
N HIS A 273 -7.98 -10.11 0.97
CA HIS A 273 -8.05 -10.45 2.40
C HIS A 273 -7.11 -11.57 2.85
N VAL A 274 -6.01 -11.80 2.12
CA VAL A 274 -4.94 -12.66 2.63
C VAL A 274 -4.15 -11.86 3.67
N THR A 275 -4.05 -12.41 4.87
CA THR A 275 -3.47 -11.72 6.03
C THR A 275 -2.25 -12.50 6.54
N SER A 276 -1.15 -11.81 6.82
CA SER A 276 0.09 -12.41 7.31
C SER A 276 0.61 -11.65 8.52
N TYR A 277 0.78 -12.34 9.65
CA TYR A 277 1.36 -11.81 10.89
C TYR A 277 2.68 -12.51 11.22
N ASP A 278 3.76 -11.74 11.36
CA ASP A 278 5.05 -12.20 11.85
C ASP A 278 5.57 -13.46 11.11
N CYS A 279 5.27 -13.55 9.80
CA CYS A 279 5.68 -14.66 8.95
C CYS A 279 7.01 -14.36 8.27
N ASN A 280 7.72 -15.40 7.85
CA ASN A 280 8.92 -15.31 7.04
C ASN A 280 8.68 -15.96 5.66
N TRP A 281 8.40 -15.11 4.68
CA TRP A 281 8.17 -15.52 3.30
C TRP A 281 9.48 -15.45 2.52
N SER A 282 10.05 -16.61 2.19
CA SER A 282 11.34 -16.72 1.49
C SER A 282 11.38 -17.82 0.44
N GLY A 283 12.40 -17.72 -0.42
CA GLY A 283 12.58 -18.56 -1.62
C GLY A 283 13.55 -17.87 -2.57
N LEU A 284 13.52 -18.22 -3.86
CA LEU A 284 14.03 -17.31 -4.89
C LEU A 284 13.25 -15.98 -4.85
N ILE A 285 11.93 -16.11 -4.68
CA ILE A 285 10.96 -15.04 -4.52
C ILE A 285 10.22 -15.28 -3.19
N GLY A 286 10.12 -14.26 -2.33
CA GLY A 286 9.39 -14.37 -1.07
C GLY A 286 7.88 -14.51 -1.29
N VAL A 287 7.27 -13.51 -1.90
CA VAL A 287 5.84 -13.48 -2.27
C VAL A 287 5.71 -13.18 -3.77
N TYR A 288 4.88 -13.92 -4.49
CA TYR A 288 4.52 -13.61 -5.87
C TYR A 288 3.03 -13.26 -5.95
N CYS A 289 2.73 -11.99 -6.21
CA CYS A 289 1.40 -11.53 -6.57
C CYS A 289 1.18 -11.73 -8.07
N ARG A 290 0.69 -12.93 -8.41
CA ARG A 290 0.45 -13.34 -9.80
C ARG A 290 -0.90 -12.84 -10.30
N LEU A 291 -1.94 -12.97 -9.48
CA LEU A 291 -3.26 -12.42 -9.76
C LEU A 291 -3.55 -11.34 -8.71
N ASN A 292 -3.73 -10.10 -9.16
CA ASN A 292 -4.03 -8.98 -8.27
C ASN A 292 -5.54 -8.76 -8.21
N ASN A 293 -6.06 -8.68 -6.99
CA ASN A 293 -7.44 -8.28 -6.70
C ASN A 293 -7.53 -7.14 -5.67
N GLY A 294 -6.38 -6.69 -5.14
CA GLY A 294 -6.29 -5.72 -4.05
C GLY A 294 -6.61 -6.28 -2.66
N ASP A 295 -6.28 -5.53 -1.61
CA ASP A 295 -6.59 -5.85 -0.21
C ASP A 295 -5.78 -7.02 0.41
N TYR A 296 -4.46 -6.95 0.32
CA TYR A 296 -3.57 -7.85 1.08
C TYR A 296 -3.04 -7.16 2.33
N PHE A 297 -2.83 -7.90 3.42
CA PHE A 297 -2.32 -7.34 4.67
C PHE A 297 -1.12 -8.14 5.20
N TYR A 298 0.01 -7.45 5.42
CA TYR A 298 1.21 -8.01 6.04
C TYR A 298 1.62 -7.14 7.22
N GLN A 299 1.85 -7.77 8.37
CA GLN A 299 2.32 -7.11 9.57
C GLN A 299 3.42 -7.91 10.24
N GLY A 300 4.55 -7.27 10.53
CA GLY A 300 5.68 -7.93 11.16
C GLY A 300 6.36 -8.99 10.27
N GLY A 301 7.44 -9.57 10.78
CA GLY A 301 8.20 -10.59 10.07
C GLY A 301 8.95 -10.07 8.85
N ASN A 302 9.19 -10.97 7.89
CA ASN A 302 10.09 -10.74 6.77
C ASN A 302 9.52 -11.32 5.47
N ILE A 303 9.66 -10.57 4.38
CA ILE A 303 9.40 -11.00 3.01
C ILE A 303 10.70 -10.76 2.23
N SER A 304 11.52 -11.79 2.08
CA SER A 304 12.81 -11.70 1.40
C SER A 304 13.04 -12.91 0.52
N GLY A 305 13.47 -12.70 -0.72
CA GLY A 305 13.93 -13.79 -1.60
C GLY A 305 15.39 -13.63 -1.97
N GLU A 306 15.98 -14.71 -2.48
CA GLU A 306 17.34 -14.67 -3.04
C GLU A 306 17.43 -13.73 -4.26
N PHE A 307 16.33 -13.52 -4.98
CA PHE A 307 16.18 -12.50 -6.03
C PHE A 307 15.35 -11.30 -5.56
N CYS A 308 14.14 -11.54 -5.05
CA CYS A 308 13.30 -10.45 -4.56
C CYS A 308 12.37 -10.82 -3.41
N GLY A 309 12.03 -9.83 -2.57
CA GLY A 309 10.99 -9.98 -1.55
C GLY A 309 9.61 -10.23 -2.18
N ILE A 310 9.09 -9.24 -2.90
CA ILE A 310 7.78 -9.31 -3.58
C ILE A 310 7.98 -9.24 -5.09
N LEU A 311 7.46 -10.22 -5.81
CA LEU A 311 7.32 -10.21 -7.26
C LEU A 311 5.90 -9.84 -7.66
N LEU A 312 5.75 -8.96 -8.63
CA LEU A 312 4.47 -8.57 -9.22
C LEU A 312 4.38 -9.05 -10.67
N GLY A 313 3.23 -9.60 -11.02
CA GLY A 313 2.87 -9.92 -12.40
C GLY A 313 2.23 -8.76 -13.16
N THR A 314 1.75 -9.09 -14.34
CA THR A 314 1.05 -8.30 -15.37
C THR A 314 -0.16 -9.03 -15.96
N LEU A 315 -0.38 -10.30 -15.62
CA LEU A 315 -1.53 -11.10 -16.06
C LEU A 315 -2.86 -10.36 -15.85
N LEU A 316 -3.71 -10.41 -16.88
CA LEU A 316 -5.07 -9.86 -16.83
C LEU A 316 -6.00 -10.83 -16.11
N VAL A 317 -6.53 -10.42 -14.96
CA VAL A 317 -7.54 -11.15 -14.20
C VAL A 317 -8.59 -10.19 -13.65
N ALA A 318 -9.87 -10.51 -13.86
CA ALA A 318 -10.99 -9.71 -13.36
C ALA A 318 -10.89 -8.20 -13.66
N GLY A 319 -10.32 -7.83 -14.81
CA GLY A 319 -10.12 -6.43 -15.21
C GLY A 319 -8.85 -5.76 -14.68
N HIS A 320 -8.07 -6.45 -13.85
CA HIS A 320 -6.79 -5.97 -13.32
C HIS A 320 -5.62 -6.60 -14.07
N ARG A 321 -4.67 -5.78 -14.56
CA ARG A 321 -3.46 -6.25 -15.24
C ARG A 321 -2.27 -6.21 -14.27
N GLY A 322 -2.16 -7.24 -13.43
CA GLY A 322 -1.06 -7.37 -12.47
C GLY A 322 -1.09 -6.41 -11.28
N GLY A 323 0.08 -6.15 -10.70
CA GLY A 323 0.27 -5.25 -9.56
C GLY A 323 -0.03 -5.87 -8.19
N ILE A 324 -0.09 -5.04 -7.15
CA ILE A 324 -0.57 -5.43 -5.81
C ILE A 324 -1.17 -4.23 -5.07
N GLY A 325 -2.35 -4.43 -4.47
CA GLY A 325 -2.91 -3.50 -3.48
C GLY A 325 -2.71 -4.05 -2.07
N VAL A 326 -1.79 -3.46 -1.29
CA VAL A 326 -1.34 -4.06 -0.02
C VAL A 326 -1.19 -3.04 1.10
N GLN A 327 -1.52 -3.47 2.31
CA GLN A 327 -1.09 -2.82 3.55
C GLN A 327 0.07 -3.60 4.17
N ILE A 328 1.22 -2.95 4.34
CA ILE A 328 2.43 -3.49 4.94
C ILE A 328 2.74 -2.69 6.20
N THR A 329 2.95 -3.36 7.35
CA THR A 329 3.22 -2.69 8.63
C THR A 329 4.38 -3.38 9.36
N ARG A 330 5.52 -2.70 9.56
CA ARG A 330 6.72 -3.25 10.25
C ARG A 330 7.25 -4.55 9.62
N VAL A 331 7.23 -4.66 8.29
CA VAL A 331 7.73 -5.84 7.57
C VAL A 331 9.11 -5.56 7.00
N HIS A 332 10.01 -6.52 7.14
CA HIS A 332 11.32 -6.48 6.52
C HIS A 332 11.26 -6.98 5.07
N LEU A 333 11.69 -6.15 4.11
CA LEU A 333 11.71 -6.39 2.66
C LEU A 333 13.14 -6.34 2.07
N GLY A 334 14.15 -6.22 2.94
CA GLY A 334 15.56 -6.12 2.59
C GLY A 334 16.23 -7.46 2.29
N PHE A 335 17.56 -7.50 2.43
CA PHE A 335 18.42 -8.68 2.25
C PHE A 335 18.17 -9.42 0.92
N SER A 336 17.97 -8.65 -0.14
CA SER A 336 17.71 -9.15 -1.49
C SER A 336 18.18 -8.15 -2.55
N PRO A 337 18.45 -8.58 -3.79
CA PRO A 337 18.65 -7.66 -4.90
C PRO A 337 17.51 -6.64 -5.02
N TYR A 338 16.27 -7.12 -4.97
CA TYR A 338 15.08 -6.27 -5.09
C TYR A 338 14.12 -6.47 -3.93
N GLY A 339 13.74 -5.40 -3.23
CA GLY A 339 12.67 -5.51 -2.23
C GLY A 339 11.33 -5.85 -2.90
N ILE A 340 10.97 -5.08 -3.93
CA ILE A 340 9.82 -5.30 -4.81
C ILE A 340 10.29 -5.25 -6.26
N TYR A 341 9.93 -6.25 -7.06
CA TYR A 341 10.23 -6.32 -8.50
C TYR A 341 8.95 -6.64 -9.27
N GLN A 342 8.77 -6.05 -10.46
CA GLN A 342 7.67 -6.39 -11.36
C GLN A 342 8.20 -6.96 -12.67
N CYS A 343 7.60 -8.05 -13.11
CA CYS A 343 7.94 -8.75 -14.34
C CYS A 343 6.74 -8.87 -15.28
N ILE A 344 7.01 -9.09 -16.56
CA ILE A 344 6.04 -9.37 -17.60
C ILE A 344 5.79 -10.88 -17.60
N ASP A 345 4.66 -11.30 -17.05
CA ASP A 345 4.17 -12.69 -17.03
C ASP A 345 2.93 -12.91 -17.90
N SER A 346 2.42 -11.85 -18.54
CA SER A 346 1.33 -11.93 -19.52
C SER A 346 1.83 -12.21 -20.94
N GLY A 347 3.16 -12.22 -21.12
CA GLY A 347 3.84 -12.31 -22.41
C GLY A 347 4.04 -10.93 -23.06
N LEU A 348 5.14 -10.78 -23.78
CA LEU A 348 5.58 -9.50 -24.34
C LEU A 348 4.56 -8.86 -25.30
N ASN A 349 3.85 -9.68 -26.07
CA ASN A 349 2.83 -9.18 -27.02
C ASN A 349 1.65 -8.53 -26.30
N ASP A 350 1.11 -9.18 -25.24
CA ASP A 350 0.01 -8.62 -24.46
C ASP A 350 0.46 -7.35 -23.73
N TYR A 351 1.61 -7.39 -23.05
CA TYR A 351 2.18 -6.22 -22.39
C TYR A 351 2.40 -5.04 -23.34
N ASN A 352 2.87 -5.30 -24.57
CA ASN A 352 3.09 -4.24 -25.55
C ASN A 352 1.78 -3.67 -26.12
N SER A 353 0.72 -4.48 -26.20
CA SER A 353 -0.59 -4.07 -26.74
C SER A 353 -1.37 -3.09 -25.86
N VAL A 354 -1.04 -3.01 -24.56
CA VAL A 354 -1.74 -2.15 -23.61
C VAL A 354 -0.95 -0.88 -23.30
N SER A 355 -1.64 0.21 -22.95
CA SER A 355 -0.97 1.46 -22.54
C SER A 355 -0.30 1.32 -21.18
N ASP A 356 -0.96 0.61 -20.25
CA ASP A 356 -0.59 0.56 -18.85
C ASP A 356 -0.90 -0.82 -18.22
N VAL A 357 -0.17 -1.13 -17.15
CA VAL A 357 -0.43 -2.26 -16.24
C VAL A 357 -0.49 -1.73 -14.81
N ASN A 358 -1.03 -2.49 -13.87
CA ASN A 358 -1.09 -2.09 -12.47
C ASN A 358 0.27 -2.29 -11.79
N GLY A 359 0.70 -1.31 -11.01
CA GLY A 359 1.88 -1.34 -10.16
C GLY A 359 1.51 -1.52 -8.69
N LEU A 360 1.93 -0.57 -7.85
CA LEU A 360 1.70 -0.60 -6.39
C LEU A 360 0.53 0.30 -5.98
N SER A 361 -0.31 -0.20 -5.09
CA SER A 361 -1.31 0.59 -4.36
C SER A 361 -1.40 0.17 -2.90
N GLY A 362 -1.93 1.04 -2.04
CA GLY A 362 -2.10 0.76 -0.61
C GLY A 362 -1.11 1.50 0.28
N ILE A 363 -0.80 0.92 1.44
CA ILE A 363 -0.13 1.61 2.54
C ILE A 363 1.10 0.82 3.01
N LEU A 364 2.27 1.44 3.02
CA LEU A 364 3.51 0.88 3.55
C LEU A 364 3.92 1.67 4.80
N MET A 365 3.74 1.11 5.97
CA MET A 365 4.11 1.71 7.26
C MET A 365 5.33 1.01 7.82
N SER A 366 6.46 1.72 7.92
CA SER A 366 7.70 1.16 8.47
C SER A 366 8.16 -0.10 7.72
N ALA A 367 8.07 -0.08 6.38
CA ALA A 367 8.65 -1.11 5.53
C ALA A 367 10.19 -0.97 5.56
N GLN A 368 10.90 -2.06 5.87
CA GLN A 368 12.35 -2.04 6.06
C GLN A 368 13.07 -2.65 4.85
N PHE A 369 13.66 -1.79 4.01
CA PHE A 369 14.45 -2.13 2.84
C PHE A 369 15.95 -2.11 3.19
N GLU A 370 16.36 -2.95 4.13
CA GLU A 370 17.75 -3.04 4.59
C GLU A 370 18.62 -3.83 3.60
N GLN A 371 19.86 -3.40 3.36
CA GLN A 371 20.81 -4.08 2.48
C GLN A 371 20.22 -4.42 1.11
N CYS A 372 19.51 -3.48 0.47
CA CYS A 372 19.02 -3.68 -0.89
C CYS A 372 20.19 -3.74 -1.87
N GLY A 373 20.22 -4.78 -2.70
CA GLY A 373 21.29 -5.00 -3.67
C GLY A 373 21.24 -4.11 -4.90
N GLU A 374 20.04 -3.87 -5.42
CA GLU A 374 19.80 -3.18 -6.69
C GLU A 374 18.77 -2.07 -6.59
N ALA A 375 17.62 -2.34 -5.95
CA ALA A 375 16.60 -1.33 -5.68
C ALA A 375 15.64 -1.81 -4.58
N ALA A 376 15.10 -0.89 -3.80
CA ALA A 376 13.96 -1.19 -2.92
C ALA A 376 12.72 -1.54 -3.75
N ILE A 377 12.48 -0.80 -4.84
CA ILE A 377 11.30 -0.98 -5.71
C ILE A 377 11.75 -0.90 -7.18
N ARG A 378 11.39 -1.89 -7.99
CA ARG A 378 11.63 -1.89 -9.44
C ARG A 378 10.36 -2.27 -10.19
N LEU A 379 9.59 -1.28 -10.62
CA LEU A 379 8.38 -1.48 -11.43
C LEU A 379 8.66 -1.27 -12.92
N LEU A 380 7.81 -1.84 -13.78
CA LEU A 380 7.90 -1.69 -15.23
C LEU A 380 7.52 -0.26 -15.67
N PRO A 381 7.98 0.22 -16.84
CA PRO A 381 7.69 1.58 -17.31
C PRO A 381 6.20 1.90 -17.48
N LYS A 382 5.39 0.89 -17.83
CA LYS A 382 3.92 1.00 -17.99
C LYS A 382 3.14 0.82 -16.68
N SER A 383 3.81 0.58 -15.56
CA SER A 383 3.15 0.26 -14.30
C SER A 383 2.59 1.51 -13.62
N ILE A 384 1.28 1.54 -13.39
CA ILE A 384 0.62 2.61 -12.65
C ILE A 384 0.60 2.28 -11.17
N SER A 385 1.28 3.09 -10.38
CA SER A 385 1.11 3.13 -8.93
C SER A 385 0.14 4.24 -8.55
N PHE A 386 -0.88 3.91 -7.75
CA PHE A 386 -1.99 4.79 -7.41
C PHE A 386 -2.44 4.55 -5.97
N ASN A 387 -2.94 5.58 -5.30
CA ASN A 387 -3.32 5.53 -3.88
C ASN A 387 -2.23 4.88 -2.99
N LEU A 388 -0.96 5.13 -3.33
CA LEU A 388 0.19 4.57 -2.65
C LEU A 388 0.63 5.55 -1.57
N LYS A 389 0.70 5.09 -0.33
CA LYS A 389 1.19 5.91 0.79
C LYS A 389 2.25 5.15 1.55
N THR A 390 3.38 5.77 1.76
CA THR A 390 4.47 5.19 2.52
C THR A 390 4.82 6.10 3.68
N PHE A 391 4.64 5.60 4.89
CA PHE A 391 4.91 6.31 6.14
C PHE A 391 6.16 5.72 6.77
N GLY A 392 7.30 6.25 6.34
CA GLY A 392 8.62 5.82 6.77
C GLY A 392 9.09 4.52 6.12
N PHE A 393 10.30 4.58 5.57
CA PHE A 393 11.12 3.43 5.23
C PHE A 393 12.27 3.36 6.22
N GLY A 394 12.80 2.17 6.52
CA GLY A 394 14.24 2.09 6.68
C GLY A 394 14.84 1.60 5.39
N PHE A 395 16.00 2.15 5.05
CA PHE A 395 16.65 1.85 3.79
C PHE A 395 18.16 1.87 3.99
N SER A 396 18.83 0.86 3.44
CA SER A 396 20.28 0.86 3.30
C SER A 396 20.66 0.10 2.05
N TRP A 397 21.70 0.58 1.38
CA TRP A 397 22.31 -0.13 0.25
C TRP A 397 23.16 -1.28 0.75
N SER A 398 23.09 -2.41 0.05
CA SER A 398 24.14 -3.42 0.14
C SER A 398 25.38 -2.94 -0.63
N ARG A 399 26.50 -3.60 -0.35
CA ARG A 399 27.74 -3.44 -1.11
C ARG A 399 27.51 -3.74 -2.60
N PRO A 400 27.96 -2.86 -3.53
CA PRO A 400 27.78 -3.07 -4.96
C PRO A 400 28.81 -4.07 -5.54
N ASP A 401 29.97 -4.17 -4.88
CA ASP A 401 30.97 -5.18 -5.15
C ASP A 401 30.42 -6.55 -4.77
N TYR A 402 30.50 -7.46 -5.73
CA TYR A 402 30.06 -8.82 -5.58
C TYR A 402 31.30 -9.70 -5.38
N THR A 403 31.34 -10.51 -4.32
CA THR A 403 32.39 -11.49 -4.06
C THR A 403 31.79 -12.86 -3.76
N ASP A 404 32.54 -13.94 -3.99
CA ASP A 404 32.11 -15.30 -3.64
C ASP A 404 32.32 -15.64 -2.15
N ASN A 405 32.71 -14.67 -1.31
CA ASN A 405 32.96 -14.89 0.10
C ASN A 405 31.65 -14.99 0.90
N GLU A 406 31.30 -16.19 1.34
CA GLU A 406 30.05 -16.52 2.04
C GLU A 406 29.72 -15.66 3.27
N SER A 407 30.74 -15.08 3.92
CA SER A 407 30.58 -14.28 5.14
C SER A 407 30.15 -12.82 4.88
N ASP A 408 30.28 -12.33 3.65
CA ASP A 408 29.98 -10.93 3.32
C ASP A 408 28.47 -10.72 3.10
N TRP A 409 27.93 -9.67 3.74
CA TRP A 409 26.53 -9.24 3.61
C TRP A 409 26.31 -8.49 2.28
N GLN A 410 26.41 -9.23 1.18
CA GLN A 410 26.30 -8.74 -0.19
C GLN A 410 25.02 -9.27 -0.85
N TYR A 411 24.19 -8.34 -1.32
CA TYR A 411 22.89 -8.64 -1.90
C TYR A 411 22.71 -8.06 -3.29
N ALA A 412 23.71 -7.36 -3.84
CA ALA A 412 23.71 -6.92 -5.23
C ALA A 412 23.70 -8.10 -6.20
N LEU A 413 23.21 -7.89 -7.42
CA LEU A 413 23.21 -8.96 -8.42
C LEU A 413 24.66 -9.39 -8.76
N PRO A 414 24.88 -10.67 -9.10
CA PRO A 414 26.12 -11.12 -9.73
C PRO A 414 26.47 -10.30 -10.99
N ASP A 415 27.77 -10.09 -11.22
CA ASP A 415 28.27 -9.23 -12.32
C ASP A 415 27.94 -9.76 -13.73
N ASP A 416 27.72 -11.07 -13.86
CA ASP A 416 27.30 -11.72 -15.11
C ASP A 416 25.83 -11.45 -15.46
N LEU A 417 24.97 -11.23 -14.46
CA LEU A 417 23.62 -10.72 -14.66
C LEU A 417 23.61 -9.22 -14.89
N LYS A 418 24.43 -8.49 -14.11
CA LYS A 418 24.47 -7.02 -14.18
C LYS A 418 25.84 -6.45 -13.80
N PRO A 419 26.55 -5.81 -14.74
CA PRO A 419 27.88 -5.29 -14.45
C PRO A 419 27.84 -4.18 -13.40
N ILE A 420 28.90 -4.05 -12.61
CA ILE A 420 29.00 -3.07 -11.50
C ILE A 420 28.67 -1.62 -11.90
N SER A 421 28.97 -1.22 -13.14
CA SER A 421 28.65 0.11 -13.69
C SER A 421 27.15 0.37 -13.84
N GLU A 422 26.32 -0.68 -13.75
CA GLU A 422 24.89 -0.61 -13.93
C GLU A 422 24.08 -0.95 -12.67
N LYS A 423 24.75 -1.39 -11.61
CA LYS A 423 24.12 -1.71 -10.33
C LYS A 423 23.68 -0.45 -9.60
N GLN A 424 22.57 -0.57 -8.87
CA GLN A 424 22.10 0.49 -7.94
C GLN A 424 21.87 1.86 -8.60
N LYS A 425 21.45 1.88 -9.89
CA LYS A 425 21.16 3.12 -10.63
C LYS A 425 20.15 4.01 -9.89
N TYR A 426 19.09 3.43 -9.33
CA TYR A 426 18.08 4.13 -8.54
C TYR A 426 17.57 3.24 -7.40
N ALA A 427 17.27 3.81 -6.23
CA ALA A 427 16.66 3.09 -5.12
C ALA A 427 15.22 2.69 -5.43
N ALA A 428 14.50 3.46 -6.25
CA ALA A 428 13.17 3.11 -6.73
C ALA A 428 12.99 3.40 -8.23
N TRP A 429 12.27 2.51 -8.92
CA TRP A 429 11.78 2.72 -10.27
C TRP A 429 10.26 2.62 -10.29
N PHE A 430 9.63 3.67 -10.80
CA PHE A 430 8.19 3.73 -11.02
C PHE A 430 7.91 3.92 -12.51
N GLY A 431 6.83 3.29 -12.98
CA GLY A 431 6.24 3.62 -14.28
C GLY A 431 5.52 4.95 -14.19
N ALA A 432 4.20 4.92 -14.01
CA ALA A 432 3.39 6.11 -13.76
C ALA A 432 3.02 6.23 -12.27
N LEU A 433 3.10 7.45 -11.72
CA LEU A 433 2.44 7.80 -10.45
C LEU A 433 1.14 8.55 -10.76
N GLN A 434 0.03 8.12 -10.14
CA GLN A 434 -1.31 8.68 -10.35
C GLN A 434 -2.09 8.87 -9.03
N THR A 435 -3.20 9.61 -9.12
CA THR A 435 -4.15 9.96 -8.04
C THR A 435 -3.48 10.55 -6.80
N THR A 436 -3.09 9.72 -5.85
CA THR A 436 -2.35 10.05 -4.62
C THR A 436 -1.13 9.16 -4.53
N ALA A 437 0.04 9.78 -4.39
CA ALA A 437 1.31 9.11 -4.16
C ALA A 437 2.07 9.85 -3.06
N VAL A 438 2.18 9.24 -1.88
CA VAL A 438 2.85 9.83 -0.71
C VAL A 438 4.05 8.98 -0.36
N PHE A 439 5.23 9.57 -0.41
CA PHE A 439 6.48 9.01 0.06
C PHE A 439 6.99 9.90 1.18
N GLY A 440 6.53 9.69 2.41
CA GLY A 440 6.93 10.52 3.55
C GLY A 440 8.30 10.13 4.11
N ASP A 441 9.06 11.12 4.58
CA ASP A 441 10.41 10.93 5.14
C ASP A 441 10.47 10.69 6.66
N THR A 442 9.35 10.28 7.27
CA THR A 442 9.16 10.18 8.72
C THR A 442 10.17 9.28 9.45
N LEU A 443 10.73 8.27 8.77
CA LEU A 443 11.73 7.36 9.35
C LEU A 443 13.08 7.40 8.62
N ASN A 444 13.07 7.44 7.29
CA ASN A 444 14.26 7.57 6.45
C ASN A 444 13.84 7.89 5.00
N LYS A 445 14.83 8.05 4.11
CA LYS A 445 14.65 8.30 2.68
C LYS A 445 15.21 7.17 1.85
N LEU A 446 14.59 6.90 0.70
CA LEU A 446 15.26 6.21 -0.39
C LEU A 446 16.30 7.17 -0.97
N MET A 447 17.56 6.78 -0.91
CA MET A 447 18.71 7.64 -1.23
C MET A 447 19.50 7.08 -2.40
N LYS A 448 20.13 7.98 -3.16
CA LYS A 448 21.08 7.61 -4.21
C LYS A 448 22.23 6.78 -3.62
N SER A 449 22.63 5.73 -4.34
CA SER A 449 23.79 4.91 -3.96
C SER A 449 25.10 5.68 -4.12
N THR A 450 26.13 5.29 -3.37
CA THR A 450 27.51 5.76 -3.56
C THR A 450 28.24 5.02 -4.67
N ASN A 451 27.64 4.00 -5.30
CA ASN A 451 28.20 3.30 -6.44
C ASN A 451 28.40 4.24 -7.64
N LYS A 452 29.43 3.99 -8.45
CA LYS A 452 29.73 4.81 -9.64
C LYS A 452 28.60 4.84 -10.67
N GLY A 453 27.82 3.76 -10.76
CA GLY A 453 26.67 3.64 -11.66
C GLY A 453 25.39 4.33 -11.15
N ALA A 454 25.40 4.87 -9.93
CA ALA A 454 24.22 5.47 -9.31
C ALA A 454 23.83 6.77 -10.01
N LEU A 455 22.57 6.86 -10.44
CA LEU A 455 22.03 8.02 -11.15
C LEU A 455 21.19 8.89 -10.22
N GLY A 456 20.34 8.27 -9.39
CA GLY A 456 19.43 9.01 -8.52
C GLY A 456 18.85 8.18 -7.38
N SER A 457 17.94 8.79 -6.62
CA SER A 457 17.14 8.12 -5.59
C SER A 457 15.96 7.39 -6.20
N ALA A 458 15.28 8.02 -7.17
CA ALA A 458 14.15 7.42 -7.87
C ALA A 458 14.14 7.80 -9.35
N TYR A 459 13.71 6.85 -10.18
CA TYR A 459 13.31 7.09 -11.55
C TYR A 459 11.79 6.95 -11.66
N ILE A 460 11.13 7.95 -12.24
CA ILE A 460 9.69 7.97 -12.49
C ILE A 460 9.49 8.18 -13.98
N ASN A 461 8.93 7.18 -14.68
CA ASN A 461 8.69 7.29 -16.11
C ASN A 461 7.70 8.41 -16.41
N ARG A 462 6.58 8.48 -15.66
CA ARG A 462 5.55 9.50 -15.83
C ARG A 462 4.91 9.92 -14.53
N ILE A 463 4.62 11.21 -14.38
CA ILE A 463 3.66 11.71 -13.39
C ILE A 463 2.44 12.21 -14.16
N SER A 464 1.25 11.74 -13.81
CA SER A 464 0.02 12.04 -14.54
C SER A 464 -1.19 11.90 -13.63
N ASN A 465 -2.30 12.59 -13.92
CA ASN A 465 -3.59 12.39 -13.24
C ASN A 465 -3.52 12.38 -11.71
N ILE A 466 -2.69 13.25 -11.12
CA ILE A 466 -2.66 13.46 -9.68
C ILE A 466 -3.90 14.28 -9.32
N THR A 467 -4.84 13.65 -8.64
CA THR A 467 -6.10 14.26 -8.15
C THR A 467 -6.09 14.46 -6.64
N GLY A 468 -5.08 13.93 -5.95
CA GLY A 468 -4.85 14.06 -4.51
C GLY A 468 -3.44 14.54 -4.19
N ILE A 469 -2.82 13.96 -3.15
CA ILE A 469 -1.51 14.41 -2.66
C ILE A 469 -0.39 13.73 -3.43
N LEU A 470 0.58 14.52 -3.91
CA LEU A 470 1.89 14.04 -4.36
C LEU A 470 2.96 14.54 -3.38
N ASP A 471 3.47 13.64 -2.55
CA ASP A 471 4.59 13.91 -1.64
C ASP A 471 5.73 12.96 -2.02
N LEU A 472 6.89 13.52 -2.38
CA LEU A 472 8.08 12.75 -2.76
C LEU A 472 9.25 12.98 -1.78
N SER A 473 9.00 13.55 -0.60
CA SER A 473 10.02 13.94 0.39
C SER A 473 10.92 12.79 0.83
N GLY A 474 10.37 11.57 0.89
CA GLY A 474 11.01 10.31 1.19
C GLY A 474 11.83 9.71 0.05
N LEU A 475 11.89 10.35 -1.12
CA LEU A 475 12.67 9.92 -2.28
C LEU A 475 13.86 10.85 -2.56
N SER A 476 14.42 11.57 -1.58
CA SER A 476 15.55 12.51 -1.76
C SER A 476 15.40 13.40 -3.00
N ILE A 477 14.57 14.44 -2.88
CA ILE A 477 14.01 15.20 -4.02
C ILE A 477 15.01 15.68 -5.08
N ASN A 478 16.24 16.02 -4.67
CA ASN A 478 17.29 16.50 -5.57
C ASN A 478 17.85 15.41 -6.51
N ASP A 479 17.64 14.13 -6.17
CA ASP A 479 18.14 12.97 -6.89
C ASP A 479 17.04 12.23 -7.66
N ILE A 480 15.83 12.80 -7.76
CA ILE A 480 14.71 12.21 -8.50
C ILE A 480 14.83 12.55 -9.99
N VAL A 481 14.69 11.53 -10.83
CA VAL A 481 14.58 11.68 -12.28
C VAL A 481 13.15 11.41 -12.71
N VAL A 482 12.49 12.41 -13.30
CA VAL A 482 11.16 12.27 -13.91
C VAL A 482 11.30 12.42 -15.42
N LYS A 483 10.99 11.37 -16.19
CA LYS A 483 11.15 11.38 -17.65
C LYS A 483 10.05 12.17 -18.34
N GLU A 484 8.78 11.87 -18.02
CA GLU A 484 7.61 12.53 -18.59
C GLU A 484 6.84 13.24 -17.48
N LYS A 485 6.88 14.57 -17.50
CA LYS A 485 5.97 15.40 -16.71
C LYS A 485 4.78 15.75 -17.60
N ILE A 486 3.74 14.92 -17.57
CA ILE A 486 2.45 15.36 -18.09
C ILE A 486 1.88 16.25 -17.00
N ALA A 487 1.68 17.53 -17.29
CA ALA A 487 1.14 18.45 -16.29
C ALA A 487 -0.28 17.99 -15.90
N PRO A 488 -0.48 17.69 -14.61
CA PRO A 488 -1.56 18.38 -13.92
C PRO A 488 -1.09 18.95 -12.58
N PHE A 489 -1.50 20.19 -12.32
CA PHE A 489 -1.49 20.88 -11.02
C PHE A 489 -0.26 20.63 -10.13
N TYR A 490 0.74 21.51 -10.25
CA TYR A 490 1.71 21.69 -9.19
C TYR A 490 0.99 22.16 -7.91
N THR A 491 0.79 21.26 -6.96
CA THR A 491 0.77 21.63 -5.53
C THR A 491 1.96 20.95 -4.88
N SER A 492 3.13 21.57 -4.97
CA SER A 492 4.22 21.29 -4.04
C SER A 492 3.84 21.88 -2.67
N ASP A 493 2.96 21.20 -1.95
CA ASP A 493 2.75 21.49 -0.54
C ASP A 493 3.78 20.70 0.27
N ASP A 494 4.99 21.24 0.38
CA ASP A 494 5.95 20.77 1.39
C ASP A 494 5.31 20.93 2.78
N LEU A 495 5.37 19.87 3.59
CA LEU A 495 4.89 19.88 4.97
C LEU A 495 5.51 21.04 5.76
N LYS A 496 6.76 21.42 5.47
CA LYS A 496 7.42 22.59 6.05
C LYS A 496 6.77 23.90 5.61
N SER A 497 6.28 23.99 4.37
CA SER A 497 5.50 25.13 3.87
C SER A 497 4.10 25.17 4.46
N ARG A 498 3.44 24.03 4.67
CA ARG A 498 2.15 23.95 5.38
C ARG A 498 2.27 24.19 6.87
N MET A 499 3.34 23.72 7.51
CA MET A 499 3.67 24.01 8.89
C MET A 499 4.06 25.47 9.03
N LYS A 500 4.86 26.04 8.11
CA LYS A 500 5.15 27.47 8.09
C LYS A 500 3.88 28.28 7.84
N GLU A 501 2.96 27.88 6.95
CA GLU A 501 1.67 28.56 6.73
C GLU A 501 0.76 28.45 7.97
N ARG A 502 0.67 27.28 8.60
CA ARG A 502 -0.04 27.08 9.86
C ARG A 502 0.58 27.91 10.97
N ASP A 503 1.90 27.87 11.12
CA ASP A 503 2.66 28.59 12.14
C ASP A 503 2.62 30.11 11.85
N THR A 504 2.60 30.55 10.59
CA THR A 504 2.38 31.96 10.23
C THR A 504 0.96 32.37 10.60
N ARG A 505 -0.06 31.53 10.35
CA ARG A 505 -1.46 31.80 10.73
C ARG A 505 -1.72 31.69 12.23
N SER A 506 -0.94 30.87 12.95
CA SER A 506 -1.09 30.62 14.39
C SER A 506 -0.22 31.54 15.24
N PHE A 507 0.90 32.06 14.71
CA PHE A 507 1.84 32.92 15.43
C PHE A 507 2.02 34.32 14.83
N VAL A 508 1.40 34.63 13.70
CA VAL A 508 1.31 35.99 13.14
C VAL A 508 -0.19 36.37 13.06
N PRO A 509 -0.79 36.89 14.14
CA PRO A 509 -2.21 37.26 14.17
C PRO A 509 -2.55 38.43 13.23
N ILE A 510 -1.55 39.00 12.55
CA ILE A 510 -1.66 40.14 11.65
C ILE A 510 -1.23 39.70 10.24
N ALA A 511 -2.16 39.61 9.30
CA ALA A 511 -1.85 39.36 7.90
C ALA A 511 -1.22 40.61 7.24
N PRO A 512 -0.16 40.47 6.41
CA PRO A 512 0.32 41.56 5.56
C PRO A 512 -0.82 42.19 4.75
N ALA A 513 -0.84 43.51 4.69
CA ALA A 513 -1.82 44.27 3.93
C ALA A 513 -1.86 43.82 2.46
N ASN A 514 -3.07 43.75 1.88
CA ASN A 514 -3.22 43.60 0.44
C ASN A 514 -2.58 44.81 -0.24
N LEU A 515 -1.62 44.54 -1.12
CA LEU A 515 -0.85 45.55 -1.82
C LEU A 515 -1.66 46.20 -2.95
N LEU A 516 -2.81 45.64 -3.29
CA LEU A 516 -3.76 46.19 -4.27
C LEU A 516 -4.64 47.27 -3.63
N LYS A 517 -5.21 48.14 -4.47
CA LYS A 517 -6.40 48.91 -4.08
C LYS A 517 -7.50 47.93 -3.67
N ASN A 518 -8.46 48.39 -2.85
CA ASN A 518 -9.49 47.49 -2.30
C ASN A 518 -10.23 46.74 -3.44
N PRO A 519 -10.06 45.42 -3.56
CA PRO A 519 -10.63 44.63 -4.64
C PRO A 519 -12.16 44.51 -4.53
N GLU A 520 -12.76 44.79 -3.39
CA GLU A 520 -14.21 44.72 -3.19
C GLU A 520 -14.95 46.00 -3.61
N VAL A 521 -14.22 47.04 -4.03
CA VAL A 521 -14.77 48.30 -4.54
C VAL A 521 -14.64 48.34 -6.06
N LEU A 522 -15.76 48.37 -6.77
CA LEU A 522 -15.79 48.30 -8.25
C LEU A 522 -14.98 49.41 -8.93
N ASP A 523 -14.97 50.62 -8.37
CA ASP A 523 -14.25 51.77 -8.94
C ASP A 523 -12.72 51.62 -8.93
N ASN A 524 -12.18 50.68 -8.16
CA ASN A 524 -10.75 50.37 -8.16
C ASN A 524 -10.34 49.50 -9.36
N TRP A 525 -11.31 48.96 -10.09
CA TRP A 525 -11.09 48.10 -11.23
C TRP A 525 -11.19 48.85 -12.55
N ARG A 526 -10.37 48.41 -13.51
CA ARG A 526 -10.45 48.85 -14.90
C ARG A 526 -10.80 47.65 -15.78
N VAL A 527 -11.79 47.83 -16.63
CA VAL A 527 -12.13 46.84 -17.67
C VAL A 527 -11.54 47.32 -18.99
N GLY A 528 -10.66 46.52 -19.58
CA GLY A 528 -10.14 46.74 -20.93
C GLY A 528 -10.88 45.86 -21.94
N ASN A 529 -10.97 46.31 -23.19
CA ASN A 529 -11.55 45.55 -24.31
C ASN A 529 -13.00 45.04 -24.06
N GLY A 530 -13.89 45.91 -23.56
CA GLY A 530 -15.33 45.64 -23.46
C GLY A 530 -15.77 44.97 -22.15
N GLY A 531 -17.07 45.05 -21.83
CA GLY A 531 -17.68 44.45 -20.63
C GLY A 531 -17.96 45.42 -19.47
N LYS A 532 -18.68 44.92 -18.45
CA LYS A 532 -19.13 45.68 -17.27
C LYS A 532 -18.97 44.85 -15.99
N LEU A 533 -18.65 45.51 -14.88
CA LEU A 533 -18.56 44.90 -13.57
C LEU A 533 -19.81 45.13 -12.73
N SER A 534 -20.16 44.14 -11.92
CA SER A 534 -21.15 44.26 -10.85
C SER A 534 -20.74 43.40 -9.66
N ILE A 535 -21.27 43.70 -8.47
CA ILE A 535 -21.19 42.80 -7.32
C ILE A 535 -22.44 41.92 -7.34
N VAL A 536 -22.26 40.62 -7.09
CA VAL A 536 -23.37 39.65 -7.07
C VAL A 536 -23.44 38.90 -5.74
N SER A 537 -24.65 38.46 -5.40
CA SER A 537 -24.91 37.60 -4.25
C SER A 537 -24.65 36.12 -4.57
N ALA A 538 -24.53 35.30 -3.52
CA ALA A 538 -24.30 33.85 -3.68
C ALA A 538 -25.41 33.13 -4.46
N SER A 539 -26.65 33.65 -4.44
CA SER A 539 -27.80 33.10 -5.19
C SER A 539 -27.72 33.34 -6.70
N GLU A 540 -26.86 34.26 -7.15
CA GLU A 540 -26.69 34.60 -8.57
C GLU A 540 -25.53 33.82 -9.23
N LEU A 541 -24.90 32.91 -8.48
CA LEU A 541 -23.77 32.13 -8.95
C LEU A 541 -24.22 30.84 -9.65
N PRO A 542 -23.61 30.49 -10.79
CA PRO A 542 -23.85 29.20 -11.43
C PRO A 542 -23.21 28.03 -10.65
N VAL A 543 -22.21 28.33 -9.81
CA VAL A 543 -21.58 27.37 -8.89
C VAL A 543 -21.50 28.00 -7.49
N PRO A 544 -22.06 27.37 -6.44
CA PRO A 544 -21.99 27.88 -5.08
C PRO A 544 -20.55 28.11 -4.61
N VAL A 545 -20.35 29.07 -3.70
CA VAL A 545 -19.06 29.26 -3.03
C VAL A 545 -18.65 28.00 -2.26
N THR A 546 -17.39 27.60 -2.36
CA THR A 546 -16.88 26.39 -1.72
C THR A 546 -16.53 26.64 -0.25
N ASP A 547 -16.43 25.56 0.54
CA ASP A 547 -15.97 25.68 1.93
C ASP A 547 -14.50 26.12 2.03
N GLU A 548 -13.71 25.86 1.00
CA GLU A 548 -12.36 26.40 0.89
C GLU A 548 -12.38 27.93 0.77
N MET A 549 -13.25 28.49 -0.08
CA MET A 549 -13.41 29.94 -0.21
C MET A 549 -13.83 30.57 1.12
N LYS A 550 -14.80 29.99 1.83
CA LYS A 550 -15.24 30.47 3.15
C LYS A 550 -14.13 30.44 4.18
N ARG A 551 -13.30 29.40 4.16
CA ARG A 551 -12.16 29.25 5.07
C ARG A 551 -11.07 30.30 4.84
N ILE A 552 -10.92 30.77 3.60
CA ILE A 552 -9.83 31.65 3.19
C ILE A 552 -10.24 33.12 3.18
N ILE A 553 -11.43 33.41 2.65
CA ILE A 553 -11.95 34.77 2.48
C ILE A 553 -12.83 35.17 3.67
N GLY A 554 -13.44 34.19 4.34
CA GLY A 554 -14.45 34.38 5.36
C GLY A 554 -15.87 34.12 4.83
N ASN A 555 -16.87 34.20 5.72
CA ASN A 555 -18.25 33.88 5.38
C ASN A 555 -18.97 34.97 4.55
N ASN A 556 -18.47 36.21 4.58
CA ASN A 556 -19.08 37.37 3.91
C ASN A 556 -18.34 37.71 2.61
N ILE A 557 -18.29 36.77 1.68
CA ILE A 557 -17.53 36.90 0.43
C ILE A 557 -18.19 37.91 -0.51
N LYS A 558 -17.43 38.92 -0.96
CA LYS A 558 -17.83 39.79 -2.08
C LYS A 558 -17.38 39.17 -3.40
N ILE A 559 -18.32 39.04 -4.33
CA ILE A 559 -18.09 38.41 -5.63
C ILE A 559 -18.29 39.43 -6.73
N ILE A 560 -17.26 39.59 -7.54
CA ILE A 560 -17.24 40.50 -8.68
C ILE A 560 -17.62 39.69 -9.91
N LYS A 561 -18.68 40.12 -10.61
CA LYS A 561 -19.08 39.55 -11.89
C LYS A 561 -18.62 40.47 -13.01
N LEU A 562 -17.81 39.95 -13.91
CA LEU A 562 -17.52 40.54 -15.22
C LEU A 562 -18.54 40.02 -16.22
N THR A 563 -19.37 40.92 -16.76
CA THR A 563 -20.29 40.63 -17.86
C THR A 563 -19.70 41.18 -19.16
N PRO A 564 -19.33 40.33 -20.12
CA PRO A 564 -18.72 40.79 -21.37
C PRO A 564 -19.73 41.47 -22.31
N ASP A 565 -19.25 42.19 -23.32
CA ASP A 565 -20.08 42.93 -24.28
C ASP A 565 -20.57 42.09 -25.47
N GLY A 566 -20.16 40.83 -25.57
CA GLY A 566 -20.50 39.93 -26.68
C GLY A 566 -19.58 40.04 -27.89
N VAL A 567 -18.70 41.04 -27.94
CA VAL A 567 -17.91 41.41 -29.12
C VAL A 567 -16.42 41.21 -28.88
N ASN A 568 -15.89 41.75 -27.79
CA ASN A 568 -14.47 41.80 -27.48
C ASN A 568 -14.11 40.85 -26.33
N GLU A 569 -12.89 40.34 -26.32
CA GLU A 569 -12.36 39.57 -25.18
C GLU A 569 -11.93 40.54 -24.07
N PRO A 570 -12.66 40.58 -22.94
CA PRO A 570 -12.39 41.57 -21.91
C PRO A 570 -11.10 41.24 -21.16
N SER A 571 -10.51 42.28 -20.57
CA SER A 571 -9.45 42.16 -19.57
C SER A 571 -9.86 42.92 -18.32
N LEU A 572 -9.40 42.46 -17.17
CA LEU A 572 -9.72 43.07 -15.87
C LEU A 572 -8.43 43.44 -15.15
N GLN A 573 -8.35 44.64 -14.61
CA GLN A 573 -7.11 45.16 -14.00
C GLN A 573 -7.40 45.88 -12.69
N ILE A 574 -6.51 45.71 -11.72
CA ILE A 574 -6.53 46.44 -10.45
C ILE A 574 -5.12 46.89 -10.08
N ASP A 575 -5.01 48.19 -9.78
CA ASP A 575 -3.73 48.81 -9.45
C ASP A 575 -3.25 48.42 -8.05
N PHE A 576 -1.93 48.52 -7.84
CA PHE A 576 -1.38 48.58 -6.49
C PHE A 576 -1.86 49.82 -5.73
N ASN A 577 -2.03 49.70 -4.42
CA ASN A 577 -2.42 50.79 -3.54
C ASN A 577 -1.20 51.66 -3.21
N ALA A 578 -0.87 52.57 -4.12
CA ALA A 578 0.24 53.52 -3.97
C ALA A 578 -0.18 54.92 -4.40
N PRO A 579 0.39 55.99 -3.81
CA PRO A 579 0.16 57.38 -4.24
C PRO A 579 0.56 57.63 -5.70
N SER A 580 1.53 56.86 -6.21
CA SER A 580 1.96 56.84 -7.61
C SER A 580 2.40 55.43 -7.99
N LEU A 581 2.27 55.07 -9.26
CA LEU A 581 2.72 53.78 -9.82
C LEU A 581 3.92 54.02 -10.75
N PRO A 582 4.86 53.07 -10.84
CA PRO A 582 4.89 51.76 -10.18
C PRO A 582 5.19 51.81 -8.67
N LEU A 583 4.61 50.89 -7.89
CA LEU A 583 4.96 50.66 -6.48
C LEU A 583 6.34 49.98 -6.39
N ASN A 584 7.23 50.53 -5.58
CA ASN A 584 8.49 49.87 -5.24
C ASN A 584 8.24 48.76 -4.19
N VAL A 585 8.34 47.51 -4.64
CA VAL A 585 8.20 46.29 -3.85
C VAL A 585 9.55 45.70 -3.39
N GLY A 586 10.67 46.28 -3.84
CA GLY A 586 12.02 45.76 -3.63
C GLY A 586 12.45 44.78 -4.73
N SER A 587 13.68 44.96 -5.22
CA SER A 587 14.26 44.12 -6.29
C SER A 587 14.28 42.65 -5.88
N ASN A 588 13.72 41.79 -6.73
CA ASN A 588 13.59 40.35 -6.50
C ASN A 588 12.89 39.95 -5.19
N ARG A 589 12.22 40.88 -4.50
CA ARG A 589 11.44 40.52 -3.33
C ARG A 589 10.27 39.64 -3.78
N PRO A 590 10.07 38.45 -3.18
CA PRO A 590 8.95 37.61 -3.56
C PRO A 590 7.62 38.32 -3.31
N LEU A 591 6.73 38.26 -4.29
CA LEU A 591 5.34 38.65 -4.15
C LEU A 591 4.47 37.39 -4.21
N ALA A 592 3.46 37.31 -3.37
CA ALA A 592 2.45 36.27 -3.46
C ALA A 592 1.16 36.85 -4.05
N MET A 593 0.50 36.12 -4.96
CA MET A 593 -0.84 36.46 -5.43
C MET A 593 -1.84 35.36 -5.08
N GLN A 594 -3.06 35.74 -4.78
CA GLN A 594 -4.17 34.82 -4.57
C GLN A 594 -5.46 35.40 -5.13
N TYR A 595 -6.26 34.57 -5.80
CA TYR A 595 -7.64 34.89 -6.13
C TYR A 595 -8.44 33.62 -6.44
N PHE A 596 -9.76 33.72 -6.39
CA PHE A 596 -10.68 32.71 -6.93
C PHE A 596 -11.33 33.25 -8.19
N VAL A 597 -11.46 32.40 -9.20
CA VAL A 597 -12.11 32.73 -10.47
C VAL A 597 -13.05 31.60 -10.90
N LEU A 598 -14.21 31.96 -11.44
CA LEU A 598 -15.19 31.03 -12.02
C LEU A 598 -15.50 31.49 -13.45
N PRO A 599 -14.79 30.93 -14.45
CA PRO A 599 -15.19 31.05 -15.85
C PRO A 599 -16.45 30.21 -16.10
N THR A 600 -17.45 30.73 -16.80
CA THR A 600 -18.72 30.01 -17.02
C THR A 600 -18.86 29.35 -18.38
N THR A 601 -17.87 29.51 -19.25
CA THR A 601 -17.85 28.82 -20.54
C THR A 601 -16.40 28.56 -20.93
N PRO A 602 -16.12 27.43 -21.59
CA PRO A 602 -14.82 27.20 -22.17
C PRO A 602 -14.42 28.35 -23.10
N THR A 603 -13.15 28.72 -23.07
CA THR A 603 -12.62 29.69 -24.03
C THR A 603 -12.43 29.02 -25.40
N SER A 604 -11.79 29.68 -26.38
CA SER A 604 -11.40 29.04 -27.66
C SER A 604 -10.50 27.81 -27.48
N PHE A 605 -9.92 27.65 -26.29
CA PHE A 605 -9.30 26.44 -25.76
C PHE A 605 -10.37 25.73 -24.93
N THR A 606 -10.61 24.43 -25.16
CA THR A 606 -11.71 23.56 -24.66
C THR A 606 -11.90 23.46 -23.12
N TYR A 607 -11.33 24.38 -22.34
CA TYR A 607 -11.28 24.46 -20.89
C TYR A 607 -11.90 25.77 -20.37
N TYR A 608 -12.50 25.71 -19.18
CA TYR A 608 -12.82 26.87 -18.36
C TYR A 608 -11.51 27.47 -17.86
N ALA A 609 -11.06 28.58 -18.44
CA ALA A 609 -9.72 29.12 -18.20
C ALA A 609 -9.73 30.59 -17.81
N SER A 610 -8.67 31.00 -17.12
CA SER A 610 -8.33 32.39 -16.83
C SER A 610 -6.81 32.49 -16.69
N ARG A 611 -6.26 33.65 -17.02
CA ARG A 611 -4.86 34.02 -16.77
C ARG A 611 -4.85 35.21 -15.83
N GLY A 612 -3.99 35.21 -14.82
CA GLY A 612 -3.81 36.38 -13.94
C GLY A 612 -2.34 36.61 -13.67
N ARG A 613 -1.86 37.84 -13.84
CA ARG A 613 -0.42 38.18 -13.74
C ARG A 613 -0.20 39.50 -13.01
N ILE A 614 0.92 39.58 -12.29
CA ILE A 614 1.39 40.87 -11.75
C ILE A 614 2.29 41.51 -12.80
N GLU A 615 1.93 42.72 -13.23
CA GLU A 615 2.67 43.49 -14.23
C GLU A 615 3.77 44.32 -13.54
N GLY A 616 5.01 44.02 -13.85
CA GLY A 616 6.20 44.74 -13.37
C GLY A 616 6.90 45.50 -14.49
N GLU A 617 7.82 46.39 -14.11
CA GLU A 617 8.67 47.06 -15.10
C GLU A 617 9.66 46.06 -15.71
N GLY A 618 9.54 45.82 -17.01
CA GLY A 618 10.41 44.92 -17.79
C GLY A 618 10.06 43.44 -17.73
N THR A 619 9.13 43.00 -16.85
CA THR A 619 8.66 41.61 -16.80
C THR A 619 7.31 41.48 -16.10
N ASN A 620 6.60 40.40 -16.39
CA ASN A 620 5.43 39.97 -15.64
C ASN A 620 5.78 38.71 -14.84
N ILE A 621 5.21 38.59 -13.64
CA ILE A 621 5.30 37.36 -12.84
C ILE A 621 3.92 36.70 -12.79
N TYR A 622 3.92 35.37 -12.75
CA TYR A 622 2.74 34.50 -12.79
C TYR A 622 1.89 34.57 -14.08
N ASP A 623 2.49 34.84 -15.25
CA ASP A 623 1.80 35.03 -16.55
C ASP A 623 1.41 33.72 -17.26
N ASP A 624 0.72 32.81 -16.56
CA ASP A 624 0.29 31.50 -17.09
C ASP A 624 -1.24 31.40 -17.20
N VAL A 625 -1.71 30.67 -18.24
CA VAL A 625 -3.13 30.32 -18.39
C VAL A 625 -3.44 29.09 -17.56
N ILE A 626 -4.48 29.15 -16.74
CA ILE A 626 -4.92 28.02 -15.94
C ILE A 626 -6.36 27.70 -16.31
N GLY A 627 -6.68 26.41 -16.49
CA GLY A 627 -8.03 25.98 -16.80
C GLY A 627 -8.38 24.56 -16.37
N THR A 628 -9.66 24.22 -16.47
CA THR A 628 -10.25 22.94 -16.08
C THR A 628 -11.28 22.48 -17.12
N GLU A 629 -11.51 21.17 -17.23
CA GLU A 629 -12.55 20.59 -18.10
C GLU A 629 -13.95 20.67 -17.49
N GLN A 630 -14.05 20.90 -16.18
CA GLN A 630 -15.31 20.94 -15.44
C GLN A 630 -15.62 22.33 -14.92
N LEU A 631 -16.87 22.77 -15.04
CA LEU A 631 -17.33 24.03 -14.48
C LEU A 631 -17.15 24.04 -12.95
N GLY A 632 -16.35 24.96 -12.43
CA GLY A 632 -16.08 25.08 -11.00
C GLY A 632 -15.19 26.26 -10.64
N TRP A 633 -15.16 26.61 -9.35
CA TRP A 633 -14.26 27.64 -8.84
C TRP A 633 -12.81 27.19 -8.93
N LEU A 634 -11.98 28.02 -9.56
CA LEU A 634 -10.53 27.85 -9.65
C LEU A 634 -9.86 28.75 -8.63
N ARG A 635 -8.99 28.18 -7.78
CA ARG A 635 -8.14 28.94 -6.88
C ARG A 635 -6.76 29.13 -7.49
N MET A 636 -6.37 30.38 -7.67
CA MET A 636 -5.11 30.76 -8.29
C MET A 636 -4.15 31.25 -7.22
N LEU A 637 -2.92 30.74 -7.24
CA LEU A 637 -1.86 31.06 -6.29
C LEU A 637 -0.56 31.28 -7.06
N GLY A 638 0.07 32.44 -6.85
CA GLY A 638 1.45 32.68 -7.26
C GLY A 638 2.32 32.87 -6.03
N ARG A 639 3.50 32.24 -5.99
CA ARG A 639 4.48 32.33 -4.90
C ARG A 639 5.90 32.37 -5.45
N GLU A 640 6.83 32.91 -4.66
CA GLU A 640 8.28 32.82 -4.87
C GLU A 640 8.85 33.53 -6.11
N GLN A 641 8.04 34.23 -6.90
CA GLN A 641 8.52 35.12 -7.95
C GLN A 641 8.59 36.55 -7.43
N GLY A 642 9.69 37.23 -7.75
CA GLY A 642 9.88 38.66 -7.53
C GLY A 642 10.10 39.37 -8.86
N ILE A 643 9.78 40.66 -8.90
CA ILE A 643 10.05 41.50 -10.06
C ILE A 643 11.53 41.94 -9.96
N PRO A 644 12.38 41.68 -10.97
CA PRO A 644 13.81 42.02 -10.92
C PRO A 644 14.08 43.51 -10.68
N SER A 645 13.32 44.40 -11.30
CA SER A 645 13.39 45.85 -11.07
C SER A 645 12.83 46.28 -9.70
N GLY A 646 12.02 45.45 -9.06
CA GLY A 646 11.30 45.78 -7.85
C GLY A 646 10.17 46.78 -8.05
N LEU A 647 9.75 47.05 -9.29
CA LEU A 647 8.73 48.05 -9.61
C LEU A 647 7.48 47.40 -10.19
N ALA A 648 6.37 47.45 -9.44
CA ALA A 648 5.10 46.77 -9.73
C ALA A 648 3.99 47.76 -10.11
N ASN A 649 3.22 47.48 -11.16
CA ASN A 649 2.18 48.38 -11.67
C ASN A 649 0.77 47.96 -11.25
N ARG A 650 0.38 46.72 -11.57
CA ARG A 650 -1.00 46.22 -11.36
C ARG A 650 -1.08 44.71 -11.37
N LEU A 651 -2.20 44.18 -10.89
CA LEU A 651 -2.63 42.81 -11.17
C LEU A 651 -3.64 42.85 -12.33
N SER A 652 -3.47 41.95 -13.29
CA SER A 652 -4.29 41.92 -14.51
C SER A 652 -4.75 40.51 -14.84
N PHE A 653 -5.95 40.40 -15.41
CA PHE A 653 -6.60 39.15 -15.79
C PHE A 653 -6.96 39.15 -17.26
N TYR A 654 -6.65 38.05 -17.94
CA TYR A 654 -6.84 37.81 -19.37
C TYR A 654 -7.40 36.42 -19.62
N VAL A 655 -7.66 36.09 -20.89
CA VAL A 655 -8.28 34.82 -21.30
C VAL A 655 -9.67 34.69 -20.66
N LEU A 656 -10.47 35.75 -20.84
CA LEU A 656 -11.82 35.87 -20.31
C LEU A 656 -12.82 35.76 -21.45
N SER A 657 -13.97 35.12 -21.20
CA SER A 657 -14.96 34.89 -22.26
C SER A 657 -15.55 36.20 -22.78
N LYS A 658 -15.61 36.37 -24.10
CA LYS A 658 -16.30 37.48 -24.76
C LYS A 658 -17.83 37.37 -24.75
N THR A 659 -18.39 36.21 -24.44
CA THR A 659 -19.85 35.96 -24.48
C THR A 659 -20.45 35.61 -23.12
N ASN A 660 -19.67 35.06 -22.19
CA ASN A 660 -20.20 34.53 -20.93
C ASN A 660 -19.55 35.19 -19.70
N PRO A 661 -20.30 35.36 -18.60
CA PRO A 661 -19.77 36.01 -17.41
C PRO A 661 -18.59 35.27 -16.78
N THR A 662 -17.69 36.02 -16.13
CA THR A 662 -16.63 35.45 -15.27
C THR A 662 -16.74 36.07 -13.89
N TYR A 663 -16.59 35.25 -12.84
CA TYR A 663 -16.73 35.70 -11.45
C TYR A 663 -15.38 35.66 -10.73
N PHE A 664 -15.10 36.65 -9.90
CA PHE A 664 -13.86 36.78 -9.13
C PHE A 664 -14.17 36.99 -7.65
N ALA A 665 -13.35 36.42 -6.77
CA ALA A 665 -13.43 36.62 -5.33
C ALA A 665 -12.05 36.53 -4.68
N GLY A 666 -11.86 37.19 -3.54
CA GLY A 666 -10.66 37.00 -2.71
C GLY A 666 -9.35 37.46 -3.36
N VAL A 667 -9.39 38.51 -4.20
CA VAL A 667 -8.22 38.96 -4.97
C VAL A 667 -7.21 39.67 -4.08
N MET A 668 -5.98 39.19 -4.02
CA MET A 668 -4.95 39.72 -3.14
C MET A 668 -3.56 39.57 -3.72
N VAL A 669 -2.71 40.58 -3.46
CA VAL A 669 -1.26 40.48 -3.58
C VAL A 669 -0.63 40.83 -2.24
N SER A 670 0.34 40.04 -1.77
CA SER A 670 1.06 40.27 -0.52
C SER A 670 2.57 40.11 -0.71
N TYR A 671 3.35 40.65 0.22
CA TYR A 671 4.77 40.37 0.27
C TYR A 671 5.05 38.95 0.75
N ASP A 672 6.07 38.35 0.16
CA ASP A 672 6.78 37.14 0.58
C ASP A 672 5.95 35.84 0.55
N HIS A 673 4.77 35.81 1.17
CA HIS A 673 3.91 34.64 1.35
C HIS A 673 2.42 34.97 1.17
N VAL A 674 1.62 33.95 0.84
CA VAL A 674 0.15 34.06 0.77
C VAL A 674 -0.39 34.27 2.18
N SER A 675 -1.02 35.42 2.39
CA SER A 675 -1.50 35.86 3.70
C SER A 675 -2.98 35.56 3.89
N SER A 676 -3.52 35.76 5.10
CA SER A 676 -4.98 35.77 5.28
C SER A 676 -5.58 36.89 4.44
N TYR A 677 -6.71 36.62 3.78
CA TYR A 677 -7.34 37.60 2.91
C TYR A 677 -7.75 38.84 3.70
N SER A 678 -7.36 40.02 3.20
CA SER A 678 -7.86 41.32 3.67
C SER A 678 -8.14 42.21 2.46
N PRO A 679 -9.36 42.76 2.30
CA PRO A 679 -9.68 43.67 1.21
C PRO A 679 -9.13 45.09 1.43
N VAL A 680 -8.64 45.39 2.64
CA VAL A 680 -8.13 46.71 3.01
C VAL A 680 -6.71 46.63 3.60
N PRO A 681 -5.90 47.69 3.49
CA PRO A 681 -4.61 47.76 4.12
C PRO A 681 -4.78 48.13 5.60
N TYR A 682 -4.56 47.19 6.52
CA TYR A 682 -4.44 47.51 7.94
C TYR A 682 -2.98 47.43 8.39
N LEU A 683 -2.53 48.46 9.11
CA LEU A 683 -1.30 48.48 9.91
C LEU A 683 -1.71 48.27 11.37
N TYR A 684 -1.59 47.05 11.89
CA TYR A 684 -1.64 46.82 13.34
C TYR A 684 -0.47 45.90 13.69
N ALA A 685 0.39 46.31 14.61
CA ALA A 685 1.65 45.63 14.94
C ALA A 685 1.62 45.13 16.40
N ASP A 686 2.23 43.96 16.66
CA ASP A 686 2.41 43.38 18.00
C ASP A 686 3.89 43.41 18.48
N LYS A 687 4.70 44.27 17.87
CA LYS A 687 5.99 44.75 18.42
C LYS A 687 5.92 46.26 18.64
N SER A 688 6.84 46.79 19.47
CA SER A 688 6.94 48.22 19.78
C SER A 688 6.80 49.10 18.53
N LEU A 689 5.85 50.05 18.58
CA LEU A 689 5.67 51.07 17.56
C LEU A 689 6.72 52.17 17.78
N GLU A 690 7.76 52.21 16.94
CA GLU A 690 8.77 53.28 16.96
C GLU A 690 8.35 54.41 16.01
N ILE A 691 8.11 55.61 16.56
CA ILE A 691 7.77 56.82 15.79
C ILE A 691 8.99 57.74 15.78
N GLY A 692 9.76 57.73 14.69
CA GLY A 692 10.95 58.56 14.49
C GLY A 692 10.73 59.72 13.52
N GLY A 693 11.42 60.84 13.76
CA GLY A 693 11.46 62.01 12.89
C GLY A 693 10.59 63.19 13.37
N PRO A 694 11.01 64.45 13.10
CA PRO A 694 10.26 65.64 13.51
C PRO A 694 8.89 65.68 12.80
N GLY A 695 7.81 65.73 13.59
CA GLY A 695 6.43 65.91 13.11
C GLY A 695 5.53 64.66 13.16
N ASN A 696 6.07 63.49 13.51
CA ASN A 696 5.28 62.25 13.54
C ASN A 696 4.87 61.94 14.99
N GLY A 697 3.58 62.08 15.30
CA GLY A 697 2.97 61.73 16.58
C GLY A 697 1.69 60.94 16.37
N LEU A 698 1.24 60.19 17.36
CA LEU A 698 0.01 59.41 17.24
C LEU A 698 -1.21 60.33 17.41
N ILE A 699 -2.14 60.32 16.46
CA ILE A 699 -3.36 61.13 16.57
C ILE A 699 -4.49 60.29 17.18
N LEU A 700 -5.00 60.75 18.31
CA LEU A 700 -6.17 60.23 19.00
C LEU A 700 -7.34 61.16 18.71
N THR A 701 -8.51 60.62 18.38
CA THR A 701 -9.73 61.42 18.19
C THR A 701 -10.69 61.07 19.31
N ASP A 702 -11.14 62.06 20.06
CA ASP A 702 -12.20 61.88 21.04
C ASP A 702 -13.50 61.59 20.29
N GLU A 703 -14.07 60.43 20.55
CA GLU A 703 -15.24 59.92 19.84
C GLU A 703 -16.51 60.71 20.18
N ALA A 704 -16.59 61.32 21.36
CA ALA A 704 -17.75 62.11 21.78
C ALA A 704 -17.67 63.56 21.27
N SER A 705 -16.47 64.15 21.21
CA SER A 705 -16.29 65.56 20.83
C SER A 705 -15.74 65.78 19.41
N GLY A 706 -15.18 64.75 18.78
CA GLY A 706 -14.50 64.83 17.48
C GLY A 706 -13.16 65.54 17.51
N ILE A 707 -12.71 66.04 18.67
CA ILE A 707 -11.46 66.78 18.81
C ILE A 707 -10.29 65.81 18.68
N ARG A 708 -9.29 66.22 17.89
CA ARG A 708 -8.10 65.44 17.61
C ARG A 708 -6.97 65.89 18.51
N TYR A 709 -6.27 64.94 19.10
CA TYR A 709 -5.13 65.14 19.98
C TYR A 709 -3.92 64.39 19.44
N GLN A 710 -2.80 65.07 19.34
CA GLN A 710 -1.52 64.46 19.01
C GLN A 710 -0.80 64.04 20.30
N LEU A 711 -0.52 62.74 20.41
CA LEU A 711 0.32 62.15 21.45
C LEU A 711 1.78 62.21 20.97
N ILE A 712 2.61 63.01 21.66
CA ILE A 712 4.02 63.21 21.32
C ILE A 712 4.90 63.12 22.57
N VAL A 713 6.13 62.61 22.41
CA VAL A 713 7.15 62.64 23.45
C VAL A 713 8.07 63.83 23.18
N ARG A 714 8.10 64.80 24.10
CA ARG A 714 9.04 65.94 24.05
C ARG A 714 9.91 65.92 25.30
N ASN A 715 11.23 65.98 25.11
CA ASN A 715 12.22 66.00 26.20
C ASN A 715 12.00 64.89 27.25
N GLY A 716 11.63 63.69 26.81
CA GLY A 716 11.40 62.54 27.69
C GLY A 716 10.04 62.50 28.41
N VAL A 717 9.14 63.46 28.14
CA VAL A 717 7.81 63.51 28.73
C VAL A 717 6.74 63.26 27.67
N LEU A 718 5.80 62.36 27.96
CA LEU A 718 4.63 62.10 27.12
C LEU A 718 3.64 63.26 27.29
N THR A 719 3.23 63.88 26.18
CA THR A 719 2.31 65.02 26.16
C THR A 719 1.20 64.80 25.14
N LEU A 720 -0.03 65.22 25.49
CA LEU A 720 -1.13 65.39 24.55
C LEU A 720 -1.25 66.86 24.16
N ALA A 721 -1.21 67.14 22.85
CA ALA A 721 -1.50 68.45 22.31
C ALA A 721 -2.77 68.36 21.44
N ALA A 722 -3.74 69.26 21.62
CA ALA A 722 -4.86 69.35 20.68
C ALA A 722 -4.36 69.83 19.31
N LEU A 723 -4.91 69.26 18.24
CA LEU A 723 -4.58 69.60 16.85
C LEU A 723 -5.51 70.66 16.27
#